data_AF-A0A428TF79-F1
#
_entry.id   AF-A0A428TF79-F1
#
_cell.length_a   1.000
_cell.length_b   1.000
_cell.length_c   1.000
_cell.angle_alpha   90.00
_cell.angle_beta   90.00
_cell.angle_gamma   90.00
#
_symmetry.space_group_name_H-M   'P 1'
#
loop_
_entity.id
_entity.type
_entity.pdbx_description
1 polymer ?
#
loop_
_entity_poly.entity_id
_entity_poly.type
_entity_poly.pdbx_seq_one_letter_code
_entity_poly.pdbx_strand_id
1 'polypeptide(L)'
;MSVFTPIRASNALITEESIPKTAVFVGGTDGIGKATLRDLVSKGFPIKVYIVGRNEAGHRDLLDELRILNPEAQLVYVQGQISLIAESQRISRLISAQEDKINLLFLSAGYLPFNGQTSEGLEASQVVSYYSHIVFIINLLPHLRAAAKSSASARAINILAAGQESTNLFLDDLTLKHPGRFSIPTYAAHAATMVTLTLKRISEAPENKGVVFIHSHPGRVSTDLFMKSRAGKFDPSKAAPAPPPGTFVELTPEESGSYADAAHTTQCDLNPVGCGQCRRAKLACHGYRNLEELAIRDETRSTTQKVLARHAPARLTTTPQLSWDMVSRNAFLCLYIDQYSYGFDALASLLATAPASGHLQASVDAVGLAFMALHVNRPDLTPLTNRKYLVAIRAVRNAIGISQELASNGAPRTANDEILQSVLLLDLYEKLTIHQGQGLPGSWLSHLQGALGVVQARPSTDFRNSTTCQLAGRTVIALTISCGAAGVPIPEALQEVRQDLDRYIRNSKWTFISLLMTIVNLRARMRSNLLASDEILKQAYELQDQLALAESKVPRSWRPHRVNSHQKLIFDHYYDVYPSHYATQVFNAFRILRLEMCSIIRNLHPNSSIAETIDQLTRDICAAVPQFILPEARPENTMPFSPLQMLECRGILTALYAAGQITTGCIKLSLEGFGIGSIRTFCYEYAFGPHKGERYEFTEELIEVDAANYSMSFRVRRPDYPDMMAVGTTALEYVGPNKTRFIWRAKGNRLPEEQMKVLAEEDLEPRFSGLIEAIAKQVE
;
A
#
# COMPACT_ATOMS: atom_id res chain seq x y z
N MET A 1 -22.55 31.57 -0.03
CA MET A 1 -21.48 32.59 -0.15
C MET A 1 -20.65 32.24 -1.37
N SER A 2 -20.35 33.21 -2.24
CA SER A 2 -19.59 32.98 -3.47
C SER A 2 -18.18 32.45 -3.13
N VAL A 3 -17.73 31.38 -3.80
CA VAL A 3 -16.39 30.79 -3.64
C VAL A 3 -15.27 31.83 -3.89
N PHE A 4 -15.60 32.95 -4.54
CA PHE A 4 -14.68 34.04 -4.89
C PHE A 4 -14.50 35.10 -3.82
N THR A 5 -15.41 35.24 -2.87
CA THR A 5 -15.31 36.27 -1.82
C THR A 5 -14.00 36.18 -1.03
N PRO A 6 -13.54 34.98 -0.61
CA PRO A 6 -12.28 34.86 0.14
C PRO A 6 -11.03 35.10 -0.72
N ILE A 7 -11.09 34.79 -2.02
CA ILE A 7 -9.99 34.99 -2.98
C ILE A 7 -9.79 36.47 -3.26
N ARG A 8 -10.88 37.20 -3.52
CA ARG A 8 -10.85 38.66 -3.70
C ARG A 8 -10.37 39.36 -2.43
N ALA A 9 -10.77 38.88 -1.26
CA ALA A 9 -10.26 39.38 0.02
C ALA A 9 -8.75 39.13 0.17
N SER A 10 -8.23 37.98 -0.27
CA SER A 10 -6.78 37.70 -0.29
C SER A 10 -6.03 38.63 -1.25
N ASN A 11 -6.54 38.80 -2.48
CA ASN A 11 -5.90 39.67 -3.47
C ASN A 11 -5.90 41.15 -3.07
N ALA A 12 -6.88 41.58 -2.27
CA ALA A 12 -6.91 42.93 -1.70
C ALA A 12 -5.80 43.18 -0.66
N LEU A 13 -5.13 42.13 -0.16
CA LEU A 13 -4.00 42.25 0.77
C LEU A 13 -2.66 42.44 0.04
N ILE A 14 -2.64 42.52 -1.29
CA ILE A 14 -1.41 42.83 -2.04
C ILE A 14 -0.95 44.23 -1.69
N THR A 15 0.32 44.33 -1.33
CA THR A 15 1.03 45.56 -1.01
C THR A 15 2.17 45.79 -1.99
N GLU A 16 2.75 46.99 -1.98
CA GLU A 16 3.96 47.30 -2.75
C GLU A 16 5.13 46.35 -2.44
N GLU A 17 5.25 45.89 -1.21
CA GLU A 17 6.30 44.97 -0.78
C GLU A 17 6.09 43.53 -1.28
N SER A 18 4.83 43.14 -1.50
CA SER A 18 4.44 41.76 -1.84
C SER A 18 4.09 41.53 -3.31
N ILE A 19 3.88 42.59 -4.10
CA ILE A 19 3.69 42.51 -5.55
C ILE A 19 4.99 42.04 -6.23
N PRO A 20 4.95 41.22 -7.31
CA PRO A 20 6.18 40.81 -7.98
C PRO A 20 6.78 42.03 -8.68
N LYS A 21 8.05 42.33 -8.41
CA LYS A 21 8.73 43.50 -9.02
C LYS A 21 8.97 43.32 -10.51
N THR A 22 9.36 42.11 -10.93
CA THR A 22 9.47 41.73 -12.34
C THR A 22 8.63 40.50 -12.65
N ALA A 23 7.74 40.60 -13.63
CA ALA A 23 6.87 39.51 -14.08
C ALA A 23 6.98 39.25 -15.59
N VAL A 24 6.88 37.99 -16.00
CA VAL A 24 6.88 37.56 -17.40
C VAL A 24 5.58 36.81 -17.68
N PHE A 25 4.77 37.31 -18.60
CA PHE A 25 3.50 36.72 -19.01
C PHE A 25 3.60 36.14 -20.43
N VAL A 26 3.58 34.81 -20.52
CA VAL A 26 3.46 34.07 -21.79
C VAL A 26 2.01 33.68 -21.97
N GLY A 27 1.31 34.41 -22.85
CA GLY A 27 -0.15 34.32 -22.99
C GLY A 27 -0.93 35.42 -22.26
N GLY A 28 -0.32 36.57 -21.98
CA GLY A 28 -0.95 37.70 -21.29
C GLY A 28 -1.85 38.60 -22.14
N THR A 29 -2.02 38.30 -23.43
CA THR A 29 -2.75 39.19 -24.36
C THR A 29 -4.24 38.89 -24.47
N ASP A 30 -4.70 37.75 -23.95
CA ASP A 30 -6.10 37.33 -24.02
C ASP A 30 -6.48 36.35 -22.89
N GLY A 31 -7.79 36.12 -22.71
CA GLY A 31 -8.34 35.14 -21.78
C GLY A 31 -7.81 35.26 -20.34
N ILE A 32 -7.46 34.12 -19.74
CA ILE A 32 -6.99 34.02 -18.34
C ILE A 32 -5.75 34.88 -18.10
N GLY A 33 -4.78 34.86 -19.02
CA GLY A 33 -3.54 35.61 -18.87
C GLY A 33 -3.77 37.12 -18.92
N LYS A 34 -4.65 37.60 -19.82
CA LYS A 34 -5.05 39.02 -19.86
C LYS A 34 -5.76 39.45 -18.58
N ALA A 35 -6.70 38.64 -18.09
CA ALA A 35 -7.44 38.96 -16.87
C ALA A 35 -6.53 39.02 -15.65
N THR A 36 -5.62 38.05 -15.50
CA THR A 36 -4.60 38.02 -14.43
C THR A 36 -3.67 39.23 -14.53
N LEU A 37 -3.17 39.53 -15.73
CA LEU A 37 -2.31 40.69 -15.97
C LEU A 37 -3.02 42.00 -15.59
N ARG A 38 -4.29 42.17 -15.99
CA ARG A 38 -5.08 43.36 -15.67
C ARG A 38 -5.31 43.51 -14.17
N ASP A 39 -5.67 42.45 -13.45
CA ASP A 39 -5.87 42.52 -11.99
C ASP A 39 -4.57 42.89 -11.27
N LEU A 40 -3.44 42.27 -11.66
CA LEU A 40 -2.12 42.55 -11.09
C LEU A 40 -1.68 44.01 -11.31
N VAL A 41 -1.83 44.51 -12.54
CA VAL A 41 -1.49 45.91 -12.88
C VAL A 41 -2.42 46.88 -12.15
N SER A 42 -3.71 46.55 -12.01
CA SER A 42 -4.70 47.40 -11.33
C SER A 42 -4.43 47.64 -9.84
N LYS A 43 -3.49 46.90 -9.22
CA LYS A 43 -3.08 47.16 -7.84
C LYS A 43 -2.36 48.50 -7.65
N GLY A 44 -1.90 49.12 -8.74
CA GLY A 44 -1.36 50.49 -8.72
C GLY A 44 0.03 50.63 -8.11
N PHE A 45 0.76 49.53 -7.91
CA PHE A 45 2.14 49.56 -7.40
C PHE A 45 3.17 49.46 -8.54
N PRO A 46 4.42 49.93 -8.35
CA PRO A 46 5.49 49.77 -9.33
C PRO A 46 5.78 48.31 -9.66
N ILE A 47 5.66 47.95 -10.94
CA ILE A 47 5.92 46.61 -11.47
C ILE A 47 6.47 46.70 -12.90
N LYS A 48 7.43 45.85 -13.24
CA LYS A 48 7.88 45.63 -14.61
C LYS A 48 7.28 44.33 -15.16
N VAL A 49 6.60 44.42 -16.29
CA VAL A 49 5.94 43.26 -16.92
C VAL A 49 6.41 43.05 -18.35
N TYR A 50 6.95 41.88 -18.63
CA TYR A 50 7.18 41.38 -19.99
C TYR A 50 5.95 40.65 -20.50
N ILE A 51 5.38 41.13 -21.61
CA ILE A 51 4.18 40.56 -22.23
C ILE A 51 4.60 39.90 -23.53
N VAL A 52 4.62 38.56 -23.55
CA VAL A 52 4.99 37.78 -24.73
C VAL A 52 3.75 37.52 -25.58
N GLY A 53 3.80 37.93 -26.84
CA GLY A 53 2.70 37.74 -27.79
C GLY A 53 3.15 37.84 -29.25
N ARG A 54 2.23 37.58 -30.18
CA ARG A 54 2.57 37.41 -31.61
C ARG A 54 2.52 38.71 -32.42
N ASN A 55 1.77 39.69 -31.98
CA ASN A 55 1.49 40.92 -32.73
C ASN A 55 1.25 42.06 -31.75
N GLU A 56 2.24 42.92 -31.57
CA GLU A 56 2.14 44.08 -30.67
C GLU A 56 1.07 45.07 -31.13
N ALA A 57 1.02 45.36 -32.44
CA ALA A 57 0.09 46.33 -33.01
C ALA A 57 -1.37 45.95 -32.76
N GLY A 58 -1.69 44.65 -32.79
CA GLY A 58 -3.02 44.12 -32.52
C GLY A 58 -3.46 44.16 -31.05
N HIS A 59 -2.57 44.55 -30.13
CA HIS A 59 -2.84 44.60 -28.70
C HIS A 59 -2.58 45.99 -28.08
N ARG A 60 -2.49 47.05 -28.91
CA ARG A 60 -2.29 48.43 -28.44
C ARG A 60 -3.35 48.87 -27.42
N ASP A 61 -4.62 48.59 -27.69
CA ASP A 61 -5.72 48.98 -26.79
C ASP A 61 -5.54 48.39 -25.38
N LEU A 62 -5.08 47.12 -25.28
CA LEU A 62 -4.77 46.49 -24.00
C LEU A 62 -3.58 47.17 -23.32
N LEU A 63 -2.51 47.46 -24.06
CA LEU A 63 -1.32 48.09 -23.49
C LEU A 63 -1.62 49.52 -23.00
N ASP A 64 -2.42 50.28 -23.74
CA ASP A 64 -2.82 51.62 -23.36
C ASP A 64 -3.76 51.60 -22.15
N GLU A 65 -4.71 50.67 -22.12
CA GLU A 65 -5.55 50.44 -20.94
C GLU A 65 -4.71 50.13 -19.69
N LEU A 66 -3.74 49.23 -19.79
CA LEU A 66 -2.87 48.87 -18.65
C LEU A 66 -2.00 50.05 -18.18
N ARG A 67 -1.49 50.88 -19.11
CA ARG A 67 -0.75 52.12 -18.78
C ARG A 67 -1.63 53.14 -18.07
N ILE A 68 -2.89 53.26 -18.47
CA ILE A 68 -3.87 54.12 -17.80
C ILE A 68 -4.18 53.59 -16.39
N LEU A 69 -4.35 52.27 -16.26
CA LEU A 69 -4.65 51.63 -14.97
C LEU A 69 -3.52 51.80 -13.96
N ASN A 70 -2.27 51.79 -14.40
CA ASN A 70 -1.10 51.99 -13.55
C ASN A 70 0.03 52.68 -14.32
N PRO A 71 0.16 54.01 -14.19
CA PRO A 71 1.23 54.78 -14.83
C PRO A 71 2.64 54.41 -14.34
N GLU A 72 2.77 53.80 -13.17
CA GLU A 72 4.05 53.34 -12.61
C GLU A 72 4.45 51.95 -13.10
N ALA A 73 3.58 51.25 -13.83
CA ALA A 73 3.90 49.95 -14.41
C ALA A 73 4.76 50.11 -15.69
N GLN A 74 5.93 49.46 -15.70
CA GLN A 74 6.76 49.36 -16.90
C GLN A 74 6.33 48.14 -17.73
N LEU A 75 5.58 48.38 -18.80
CA LEU A 75 5.11 47.33 -19.71
C LEU A 75 6.08 47.18 -20.90
N VAL A 76 6.65 45.99 -21.07
CA VAL A 76 7.55 45.64 -22.17
C VAL A 76 6.91 44.54 -23.00
N TYR A 77 6.50 44.86 -24.23
CA TYR A 77 6.01 43.84 -25.16
C TYR A 77 7.18 43.12 -25.83
N VAL A 78 7.15 41.78 -25.86
CA VAL A 78 8.16 40.98 -26.56
C VAL A 78 7.48 40.15 -27.62
N GLN A 79 7.63 40.58 -28.88
CA GLN A 79 7.01 39.89 -30.01
C GLN A 79 7.72 38.55 -30.30
N GLY A 80 6.94 37.48 -30.41
CA GLY A 80 7.41 36.18 -30.87
C GLY A 80 6.32 35.11 -30.94
N GLN A 81 6.60 34.05 -31.72
CA GLN A 81 5.67 32.95 -31.96
C GLN A 81 6.10 31.70 -31.18
N ILE A 82 5.55 31.53 -29.99
CA ILE A 82 5.91 30.44 -29.08
C ILE A 82 5.41 29.05 -29.52
N SER A 83 4.72 28.94 -30.66
CA SER A 83 4.54 27.64 -31.32
C SER A 83 5.85 27.15 -31.98
N LEU A 84 6.94 27.90 -31.87
CA LEU A 84 8.30 27.51 -32.28
C LEU A 84 9.21 27.54 -31.06
N ILE A 85 9.95 26.47 -30.80
CA ILE A 85 10.88 26.35 -29.68
C ILE A 85 12.02 27.37 -29.82
N ALA A 86 12.50 27.60 -31.05
CA ALA A 86 13.55 28.58 -31.31
C ALA A 86 13.15 30.00 -30.86
N GLU A 87 11.87 30.36 -31.05
CA GLU A 87 11.33 31.64 -30.58
C GLU A 87 11.28 31.71 -29.05
N SER A 88 10.81 30.65 -28.38
CA SER A 88 10.82 30.58 -26.91
C SER A 88 12.23 30.73 -26.33
N GLN A 89 13.25 30.13 -26.97
CA GLN A 89 14.66 30.30 -26.60
C GLN A 89 15.17 31.73 -26.86
N ARG A 90 14.85 32.32 -28.02
CA ARG A 90 15.23 33.70 -28.36
C ARG A 90 14.64 34.70 -27.37
N ILE A 91 13.35 34.58 -27.08
CA ILE A 91 12.63 35.45 -26.15
C ILE A 91 13.20 35.30 -24.74
N SER A 92 13.43 34.07 -24.28
CA SER A 92 14.05 33.83 -22.97
C SER A 92 15.42 34.51 -22.85
N ARG A 93 16.27 34.38 -23.88
CA ARG A 93 17.59 35.06 -23.90
C ARG A 93 17.48 36.58 -23.87
N LEU A 94 16.51 37.16 -24.57
CA LEU A 94 16.28 38.61 -24.55
C LEU A 94 15.89 39.08 -23.16
N ILE A 95 14.98 38.39 -22.49
CA ILE A 95 14.54 38.74 -21.13
C ILE A 95 15.70 38.53 -20.14
N SER A 96 16.40 37.40 -20.22
CA SER A 96 17.57 37.10 -19.38
C SER A 96 18.69 38.14 -19.49
N ALA A 97 18.87 38.77 -20.66
CA ALA A 97 19.87 39.80 -20.86
C ALA A 97 19.51 41.15 -20.22
N GLN A 98 18.24 41.34 -19.84
CA GLN A 98 17.72 42.61 -19.29
C GLN A 98 17.43 42.56 -17.79
N GLU A 99 17.36 41.36 -17.21
CA GLU A 99 16.89 41.16 -15.84
C GLU A 99 17.85 40.30 -15.04
N ASP A 100 18.24 40.75 -13.84
CA ASP A 100 18.95 39.90 -12.89
C ASP A 100 18.00 38.98 -12.11
N LYS A 101 16.74 39.41 -11.95
CA LYS A 101 15.73 38.76 -11.10
C LYS A 101 14.37 38.77 -11.77
N ILE A 102 13.67 37.64 -11.69
CA ILE A 102 12.27 37.51 -12.12
C ILE A 102 11.50 36.95 -10.94
N ASN A 103 10.45 37.64 -10.50
CA ASN A 103 9.62 37.23 -9.36
C ASN A 103 8.45 36.35 -9.79
N LEU A 104 7.87 36.60 -10.97
CA LEU A 104 6.74 35.84 -11.47
C LEU A 104 6.96 35.43 -12.93
N LEU A 105 6.92 34.14 -13.20
CA LEU A 105 6.77 33.58 -14.55
C LEU A 105 5.36 33.00 -14.68
N PHE A 106 4.54 33.59 -15.53
CA PHE A 106 3.16 33.20 -15.75
C PHE A 106 2.97 32.63 -17.17
N LEU A 107 2.60 31.35 -17.24
CA LEU A 107 2.51 30.60 -18.49
C LEU A 107 1.06 30.11 -18.68
N SER A 108 0.33 30.77 -19.57
CA SER A 108 -1.09 30.47 -19.83
C SER A 108 -1.41 30.28 -21.31
N ALA A 109 -0.42 30.38 -22.19
CA ALA A 109 -0.65 30.18 -23.60
C ALA A 109 -1.03 28.71 -23.89
N GLY A 110 -2.05 28.51 -24.72
CA GLY A 110 -2.55 27.18 -25.03
C GLY A 110 -3.38 27.16 -26.31
N TYR A 111 -3.48 25.96 -26.90
CA TYR A 111 -4.32 25.67 -28.06
C TYR A 111 -4.91 24.27 -27.91
N LEU A 112 -6.07 24.03 -28.50
CA LEU A 112 -6.57 22.68 -28.71
C LEU A 112 -5.82 22.01 -29.88
N PRO A 113 -5.63 20.68 -29.84
CA PRO A 113 -4.80 19.94 -30.80
C PRO A 113 -5.49 19.74 -32.16
N PHE A 114 -5.72 20.84 -32.89
CA PHE A 114 -6.35 20.85 -34.22
C PHE A 114 -5.47 21.54 -35.29
N ASN A 115 -4.29 22.03 -34.92
CA ASN A 115 -3.51 22.99 -35.71
C ASN A 115 -2.37 22.35 -36.54
N GLY A 116 -2.15 21.04 -36.41
CA GLY A 116 -1.13 20.32 -37.19
C GLY A 116 0.30 20.57 -36.72
N GLN A 117 1.27 20.31 -37.60
CA GLN A 117 2.70 20.45 -37.28
C GLN A 117 3.23 21.85 -37.59
N THR A 118 4.21 22.27 -36.81
CA THR A 118 4.98 23.50 -36.98
C THR A 118 6.06 23.30 -38.04
N SER A 119 6.71 24.38 -38.46
CA SER A 119 7.89 24.31 -39.33
C SER A 119 9.09 23.59 -38.70
N GLU A 120 9.06 23.32 -37.39
CA GLU A 120 10.08 22.54 -36.66
C GLU A 120 9.72 21.04 -36.58
N GLY A 121 8.65 20.59 -37.25
CA GLY A 121 8.24 19.18 -37.30
C GLY A 121 7.58 18.65 -36.00
N LEU A 122 7.24 19.56 -35.09
CA LEU A 122 6.55 19.27 -33.83
C LEU A 122 5.07 19.65 -33.93
N GLU A 123 4.20 18.94 -33.21
CA GLU A 123 2.78 19.29 -33.19
C GLU A 123 2.57 20.61 -32.45
N ALA A 124 1.84 21.55 -33.05
CA ALA A 124 1.80 22.94 -32.61
C ALA A 124 1.18 23.11 -31.21
N SER A 125 0.15 22.35 -30.86
CA SER A 125 -0.45 22.44 -29.52
C SER A 125 0.48 21.88 -28.43
N GLN A 126 1.24 20.82 -28.72
CA GLN A 126 2.28 20.31 -27.81
C GLN A 126 3.41 21.32 -27.60
N VAL A 127 3.83 22.00 -28.67
CA VAL A 127 4.86 23.05 -28.55
C VAL A 127 4.37 24.16 -27.65
N VAL A 128 3.17 24.70 -27.89
CA VAL A 128 2.65 25.81 -27.10
C VAL A 128 2.38 25.40 -25.65
N SER A 129 1.69 24.28 -25.42
CA SER A 129 1.20 23.89 -24.09
C SER A 129 2.22 23.14 -23.22
N TYR A 130 3.29 22.59 -23.80
CA TYR A 130 4.33 21.88 -23.05
C TYR A 130 5.73 22.42 -23.35
N TYR A 131 6.26 22.22 -24.56
CA TYR A 131 7.69 22.46 -24.82
C TYR A 131 8.11 23.91 -24.57
N SER A 132 7.34 24.88 -25.07
CA SER A 132 7.65 26.30 -24.90
C SER A 132 7.57 26.73 -23.44
N HIS A 133 6.57 26.25 -22.70
CA HIS A 133 6.44 26.53 -21.26
C HIS A 133 7.64 26.02 -20.49
N ILE A 134 8.07 24.78 -20.73
CA ILE A 134 9.24 24.19 -20.09
C ILE A 134 10.53 24.93 -20.49
N VAL A 135 10.67 25.36 -21.74
CA VAL A 135 11.81 26.17 -22.20
C VAL A 135 11.88 27.50 -21.45
N PHE A 136 10.76 28.21 -21.29
CA PHE A 136 10.71 29.43 -20.48
C PHE A 136 11.09 29.17 -19.02
N ILE A 137 10.55 28.11 -18.40
CA ILE A 137 10.87 27.74 -17.02
C ILE A 137 12.36 27.48 -16.86
N ILE A 138 12.95 26.63 -17.69
CA ILE A 138 14.36 26.24 -17.58
C ILE A 138 15.28 27.44 -17.82
N ASN A 139 15.03 28.22 -18.88
CA ASN A 139 15.92 29.32 -19.25
C ASN A 139 15.84 30.49 -18.28
N LEU A 140 14.66 30.77 -17.71
CA LEU A 140 14.46 31.86 -16.75
C LEU A 140 14.69 31.44 -15.30
N LEU A 141 14.93 30.14 -15.05
CA LEU A 141 15.18 29.58 -13.73
C LEU A 141 16.31 30.26 -12.95
N PRO A 142 17.45 30.62 -13.56
CA PRO A 142 18.51 31.35 -12.86
C PRO A 142 18.03 32.66 -12.23
N HIS A 143 17.15 33.39 -12.91
CA HIS A 143 16.60 34.67 -12.44
C HIS A 143 15.52 34.48 -11.38
N LEU A 144 14.73 33.40 -11.49
CA LEU A 144 13.79 32.98 -10.43
C LEU A 144 14.55 32.61 -9.15
N ARG A 145 15.66 31.86 -9.26
CA ARG A 145 16.54 31.53 -8.13
C ARG A 145 17.16 32.78 -7.51
N ALA A 146 17.60 33.72 -8.33
CA ALA A 146 18.16 34.99 -7.85
C ALA A 146 17.10 35.82 -7.09
N ALA A 147 15.87 35.86 -7.59
CA ALA A 147 14.76 36.50 -6.90
C ALA A 147 14.46 35.82 -5.55
N ALA A 148 14.37 34.49 -5.52
CA ALA A 148 14.08 33.68 -4.33
C ALA A 148 15.07 33.90 -3.17
N LYS A 149 16.32 34.25 -3.46
CA LYS A 149 17.34 34.55 -2.45
C LYS A 149 17.13 35.89 -1.76
N SER A 150 16.47 36.83 -2.43
CA SER A 150 16.32 38.22 -1.95
C SER A 150 14.90 38.62 -1.58
N SER A 151 13.89 37.91 -2.08
CA SER A 151 12.51 38.06 -1.65
C SER A 151 11.82 36.71 -1.64
N ALA A 152 10.81 36.58 -0.79
CA ALA A 152 10.18 35.31 -0.46
C ALA A 152 9.13 34.83 -1.51
N SER A 153 9.09 35.42 -2.72
CA SER A 153 7.98 35.27 -3.68
C SER A 153 8.38 34.95 -5.12
N ALA A 154 9.46 34.20 -5.37
CA ALA A 154 9.77 33.75 -6.74
C ALA A 154 8.88 32.55 -7.15
N ARG A 155 8.09 32.71 -8.21
CA ARG A 155 7.10 31.70 -8.64
C ARG A 155 7.06 31.48 -10.14
N ALA A 156 6.88 30.22 -10.54
CA ALA A 156 6.49 29.83 -11.89
C ALA A 156 5.09 29.21 -11.85
N ILE A 157 4.12 29.87 -12.48
CA ILE A 157 2.72 29.44 -12.54
C ILE A 157 2.43 28.96 -13.97
N ASN A 158 2.08 27.68 -14.10
CA ASN A 158 1.71 27.05 -15.35
C ASN A 158 0.22 26.69 -15.35
N ILE A 159 -0.56 27.36 -16.20
CA ILE A 159 -1.99 27.11 -16.38
C ILE A 159 -2.17 26.06 -17.48
N LEU A 160 -2.65 24.87 -17.11
CA LEU A 160 -3.00 23.81 -18.07
C LEU A 160 -4.03 22.84 -17.46
N ALA A 161 -3.68 21.57 -17.29
CA ALA A 161 -4.60 20.46 -17.04
C ALA A 161 -4.21 19.67 -15.78
N ALA A 162 -3.70 20.35 -14.75
CA ALA A 162 -3.40 19.76 -13.45
C ALA A 162 -4.58 18.92 -12.91
N GLY A 163 -4.30 17.73 -12.38
CA GLY A 163 -5.35 16.77 -11.98
C GLY A 163 -5.89 15.88 -13.09
N GLN A 164 -5.47 16.08 -14.33
CA GLN A 164 -5.72 15.14 -15.44
C GLN A 164 -4.51 14.23 -15.69
N GLU A 165 -3.56 14.13 -14.75
CA GLU A 165 -2.42 13.24 -14.90
C GLU A 165 -2.87 11.77 -15.05
N SER A 166 -2.12 11.00 -15.83
CA SER A 166 -2.42 9.60 -16.10
C SER A 166 -1.16 8.75 -16.05
N THR A 167 -1.29 7.55 -15.52
CA THR A 167 -0.27 6.52 -15.58
C THR A 167 -0.24 5.81 -16.94
N ASN A 168 -1.19 6.08 -17.84
CA ASN A 168 -1.31 5.47 -19.15
C ASN A 168 -0.70 6.34 -20.26
N LEU A 169 0.57 6.75 -20.09
CA LEU A 169 1.32 7.44 -21.13
C LEU A 169 1.86 6.46 -22.17
N PHE A 170 1.79 6.83 -23.45
CA PHE A 170 2.58 6.21 -24.51
C PHE A 170 4.02 6.72 -24.44
N LEU A 171 4.89 6.06 -23.67
CA LEU A 171 6.28 6.49 -23.48
C LEU A 171 7.13 6.42 -24.76
N ASP A 172 6.79 5.50 -25.65
CA ASP A 172 7.39 5.36 -26.99
C ASP A 172 6.84 6.38 -28.01
N ASP A 173 5.80 7.12 -27.64
CA ASP A 173 5.17 8.14 -28.47
C ASP A 173 4.54 9.24 -27.62
N LEU A 174 5.38 9.94 -26.85
CA LEU A 174 4.93 11.05 -26.00
C LEU A 174 4.23 12.15 -26.82
N THR A 175 4.56 12.21 -28.11
CA THR A 175 3.99 13.15 -29.08
C THR A 175 2.68 12.70 -29.71
N LEU A 176 2.16 11.50 -29.39
CA LEU A 176 0.90 10.97 -29.95
C LEU A 176 0.85 10.97 -31.49
N LYS A 177 1.99 10.73 -32.15
CA LYS A 177 2.12 10.70 -33.62
C LYS A 177 1.66 9.38 -34.23
N HIS A 178 1.67 8.28 -33.48
CA HIS A 178 1.27 6.98 -34.00
C HIS A 178 -0.25 6.91 -34.24
N PRO A 179 -0.68 6.31 -35.37
CA PRO A 179 -2.10 6.19 -35.70
C PRO A 179 -2.91 5.55 -34.57
N GLY A 180 -4.08 6.12 -34.27
CA GLY A 180 -4.99 5.60 -33.25
C GLY A 180 -4.63 5.92 -31.80
N ARG A 181 -3.46 6.54 -31.53
CA ARG A 181 -3.08 6.95 -30.17
C ARG A 181 -3.58 8.33 -29.77
N PHE A 182 -3.91 9.16 -30.74
CA PHE A 182 -4.38 10.52 -30.49
C PHE A 182 -5.89 10.59 -30.22
N SER A 183 -6.26 11.23 -29.10
CA SER A 183 -7.60 11.74 -28.81
C SER A 183 -7.46 12.99 -27.91
N ILE A 184 -8.47 13.86 -27.83
CA ILE A 184 -8.41 15.06 -26.96
C ILE A 184 -8.19 14.68 -25.48
N PRO A 185 -8.90 13.70 -24.89
CA PRO A 185 -8.62 13.24 -23.53
C PRO A 185 -7.21 12.66 -23.37
N THR A 186 -6.75 11.85 -24.33
CA THR A 186 -5.40 11.27 -24.29
C THR A 186 -4.31 12.35 -24.37
N TYR A 187 -4.51 13.34 -25.23
CA TYR A 187 -3.64 14.51 -25.34
C TYR A 187 -3.59 15.29 -24.02
N ALA A 188 -4.75 15.58 -23.43
CA ALA A 188 -4.83 16.31 -22.16
C ALA A 188 -4.10 15.54 -21.04
N ALA A 189 -4.29 14.23 -20.97
CA ALA A 189 -3.60 13.37 -20.01
C ALA A 189 -2.09 13.34 -20.22
N HIS A 190 -1.63 13.24 -21.48
CA HIS A 190 -0.21 13.32 -21.82
C HIS A 190 0.41 14.66 -21.41
N ALA A 191 -0.19 15.76 -21.85
CA ALA A 191 0.31 17.10 -21.58
C ALA A 191 0.30 17.41 -20.06
N ALA A 192 -0.76 17.06 -19.35
CA ALA A 192 -0.85 17.23 -17.89
C ALA A 192 0.26 16.49 -17.16
N THR A 193 0.43 15.20 -17.47
CA THR A 193 1.42 14.34 -16.81
C THR A 193 2.84 14.82 -17.11
N MET A 194 3.13 15.13 -18.37
CA MET A 194 4.45 15.62 -18.78
C MET A 194 4.80 16.94 -18.07
N VAL A 195 3.88 17.91 -18.00
CA VAL A 195 4.08 19.15 -17.23
C VAL A 195 4.33 18.85 -15.75
N THR A 196 3.45 18.08 -15.10
CA THR A 196 3.54 17.80 -13.65
C THR A 196 4.85 17.11 -13.29
N LEU A 197 5.24 16.08 -14.04
CA LEU A 197 6.49 15.36 -13.77
C LEU A 197 7.72 16.23 -14.04
N THR A 198 7.70 17.05 -15.09
CA THR A 198 8.81 17.96 -15.40
C THR A 198 8.97 19.01 -14.29
N LEU A 199 7.86 19.62 -13.84
CA LEU A 199 7.88 20.60 -12.75
C LEU A 199 8.31 19.98 -11.41
N LYS A 200 7.86 18.76 -11.09
CA LYS A 200 8.30 18.02 -9.91
C LYS A 200 9.81 17.76 -9.96
N ARG A 201 10.31 17.29 -11.10
CA ARG A 201 11.75 17.01 -11.27
C ARG A 201 12.60 18.27 -11.11
N ILE A 202 12.13 19.40 -11.64
CA ILE A 202 12.78 20.69 -11.49
C ILE A 202 12.73 21.13 -10.02
N SER A 203 11.58 21.05 -9.35
CA SER A 203 11.43 21.54 -7.97
C SER A 203 12.26 20.76 -6.93
N GLU A 204 12.54 19.48 -7.17
CA GLU A 204 13.35 18.63 -6.28
C GLU A 204 14.84 19.00 -6.26
N ALA A 205 15.33 19.77 -7.23
CA ALA A 205 16.73 20.16 -7.27
C ALA A 205 17.04 21.13 -6.10
N PRO A 206 18.08 20.87 -5.27
CA PRO A 206 18.37 21.67 -4.07
C PRO A 206 18.50 23.18 -4.34
N GLU A 207 19.04 23.55 -5.50
CA GLU A 207 19.20 24.93 -5.92
C GLU A 207 17.87 25.66 -6.21
N ASN A 208 16.76 24.93 -6.29
CA ASN A 208 15.40 25.45 -6.53
C ASN A 208 14.55 25.56 -5.27
N LYS A 209 15.06 25.23 -4.08
CA LYS A 209 14.30 25.15 -2.82
C LYS A 209 13.54 26.44 -2.43
N GLY A 210 13.91 27.59 -2.99
CA GLY A 210 13.23 28.88 -2.78
C GLY A 210 12.25 29.30 -3.88
N VAL A 211 12.15 28.55 -4.99
CA VAL A 211 11.25 28.86 -6.11
C VAL A 211 9.99 28.00 -5.99
N VAL A 212 8.81 28.62 -6.08
CA VAL A 212 7.53 27.91 -6.04
C VAL A 212 7.06 27.58 -7.45
N PHE A 213 6.78 26.31 -7.73
CA PHE A 213 6.21 25.87 -9.01
C PHE A 213 4.76 25.47 -8.80
N ILE A 214 3.87 26.02 -9.63
CA ILE A 214 2.43 25.77 -9.56
C ILE A 214 1.96 25.26 -10.91
N HIS A 215 1.36 24.07 -10.93
CA HIS A 215 0.57 23.60 -12.08
C HIS A 215 -0.91 23.70 -11.71
N SER A 216 -1.65 24.51 -12.43
CA SER A 216 -3.06 24.80 -12.13
C SER A 216 -3.97 24.37 -13.28
N HIS A 217 -5.14 23.84 -12.94
CA HIS A 217 -6.23 23.61 -13.87
C HIS A 217 -7.37 24.57 -13.55
N PRO A 218 -7.71 25.49 -14.46
CA PRO A 218 -8.72 26.51 -14.20
C PRO A 218 -10.16 25.98 -14.34
N GLY A 219 -10.34 24.69 -14.66
CA GLY A 219 -11.63 24.14 -15.05
C GLY A 219 -12.06 24.68 -16.42
N ARG A 220 -13.38 24.78 -16.61
CA ARG A 220 -13.97 25.31 -17.85
C ARG A 220 -14.12 26.83 -17.75
N VAL A 221 -13.36 27.56 -18.56
CA VAL A 221 -13.38 29.03 -18.58
C VAL A 221 -13.89 29.52 -19.93
N SER A 222 -14.84 30.45 -19.91
CA SER A 222 -15.37 31.08 -21.13
C SER A 222 -14.31 31.96 -21.79
N THR A 223 -13.58 31.39 -22.74
CA THR A 223 -12.51 32.06 -23.50
C THR A 223 -12.66 31.73 -24.99
N ASP A 224 -12.01 32.51 -25.85
CA ASP A 224 -11.96 32.26 -27.29
C ASP A 224 -11.12 31.03 -27.69
N LEU A 225 -10.61 30.24 -26.74
CA LEU A 225 -9.70 29.12 -26.97
C LEU A 225 -10.23 28.16 -28.05
N PHE A 226 -11.52 27.78 -27.96
CA PHE A 226 -12.16 26.89 -28.94
C PHE A 226 -12.24 27.50 -30.34
N MET A 227 -12.65 28.77 -30.44
CA MET A 227 -12.78 29.49 -31.72
C MET A 227 -11.42 29.70 -32.39
N LYS A 228 -10.41 30.10 -31.61
CA LYS A 228 -9.04 30.37 -32.08
C LYS A 228 -8.29 29.09 -32.46
N SER A 229 -8.62 27.96 -31.82
CA SER A 229 -8.01 26.66 -32.14
C SER A 229 -8.54 26.01 -33.43
N ARG A 230 -9.59 26.55 -34.06
CA ARG A 230 -10.11 26.05 -35.35
C ARG A 230 -9.89 27.03 -36.51
N ALA A 231 -8.99 27.99 -36.37
CA ALA A 231 -8.70 29.03 -37.37
C ALA A 231 -9.97 29.70 -37.95
N GLY A 232 -11.00 29.92 -37.12
CA GLY A 232 -12.25 30.55 -37.54
C GLY A 232 -13.23 29.66 -38.32
N LYS A 233 -12.93 28.36 -38.54
CA LYS A 233 -13.81 27.42 -39.28
C LYS A 233 -14.86 26.73 -38.39
N PHE A 234 -15.25 27.34 -37.28
CA PHE A 234 -16.24 26.77 -36.37
C PHE A 234 -17.66 27.05 -36.87
N ASP A 235 -18.42 25.99 -37.12
CA ASP A 235 -19.85 26.04 -37.40
C ASP A 235 -20.62 25.81 -36.08
N PRO A 236 -21.24 26.84 -35.48
CA PRO A 236 -21.95 26.73 -34.20
C PRO A 236 -23.09 25.72 -34.24
N SER A 237 -23.66 25.45 -35.42
CA SER A 237 -24.77 24.52 -35.60
C SER A 237 -24.37 23.05 -35.49
N LYS A 238 -23.06 22.74 -35.56
CA LYS A 238 -22.49 21.40 -35.46
C LYS A 238 -21.84 21.10 -34.11
N ALA A 239 -21.94 22.04 -33.16
CA ALA A 239 -21.51 21.79 -31.79
C ALA A 239 -22.44 20.76 -31.14
N ALA A 240 -21.88 19.79 -30.42
CA ALA A 240 -22.69 18.95 -29.54
C ALA A 240 -23.47 19.84 -28.56
N PRO A 241 -24.74 19.53 -28.25
CA PRO A 241 -25.54 20.36 -27.35
C PRO A 241 -24.79 20.55 -26.04
N ALA A 242 -24.80 21.79 -25.53
CA ALA A 242 -24.21 22.08 -24.23
C ALA A 242 -24.83 21.13 -23.18
N PRO A 243 -24.01 20.53 -22.29
CA PRO A 243 -24.55 19.71 -21.23
C PRO A 243 -25.58 20.52 -20.40
N PRO A 244 -26.58 19.86 -19.82
CA PRO A 244 -27.66 20.55 -19.12
C PRO A 244 -27.09 21.48 -18.03
N PRO A 245 -27.66 22.70 -17.87
CA PRO A 245 -27.18 23.66 -16.89
C PRO A 245 -27.20 23.04 -15.48
N GLY A 246 -26.05 23.07 -14.80
CA GLY A 246 -25.90 22.57 -13.42
C GLY A 246 -24.94 21.38 -13.23
N THR A 247 -24.31 20.84 -14.27
CA THR A 247 -23.32 19.75 -14.12
C THR A 247 -21.87 20.21 -13.93
N PHE A 248 -21.54 21.45 -14.32
CA PHE A 248 -20.23 22.08 -14.09
C PHE A 248 -20.41 23.58 -13.84
N VAL A 249 -19.57 24.18 -12.98
CA VAL A 249 -19.50 25.63 -12.80
C VAL A 249 -18.54 26.18 -13.86
N GLU A 250 -19.06 26.92 -14.84
CA GLU A 250 -18.26 27.60 -15.86
C GLU A 250 -17.78 28.94 -15.31
N LEU A 251 -16.47 29.20 -15.35
CA LEU A 251 -15.84 30.40 -14.80
C LEU A 251 -15.65 31.49 -15.85
N THR A 252 -15.68 32.75 -15.44
CA THR A 252 -15.20 33.86 -16.29
C THR A 252 -13.67 33.95 -16.28
N PRO A 253 -13.05 34.57 -17.30
CA PRO A 253 -11.61 34.85 -17.28
C PRO A 253 -11.15 35.63 -16.04
N GLU A 254 -11.96 36.57 -15.56
CA GLU A 254 -11.69 37.40 -14.37
C GLU A 254 -11.73 36.57 -13.08
N GLU A 255 -12.67 35.63 -12.99
CA GLU A 255 -12.76 34.67 -11.89
C GLU A 255 -11.56 33.73 -11.87
N SER A 256 -11.16 33.20 -13.03
CA SER A 256 -9.96 32.37 -13.15
C SER A 256 -8.67 33.15 -12.90
N GLY A 257 -8.59 34.41 -13.32
CA GLY A 257 -7.45 35.29 -13.04
C GLY A 257 -7.30 35.59 -11.56
N SER A 258 -8.41 35.88 -10.87
CA SER A 258 -8.40 36.12 -9.42
C SER A 258 -7.81 34.94 -8.62
N TYR A 259 -8.09 33.70 -9.02
CA TYR A 259 -7.48 32.50 -8.43
C TYR A 259 -5.96 32.45 -8.64
N ALA A 260 -5.52 32.86 -9.82
CA ALA A 260 -4.11 32.85 -10.19
C ALA A 260 -3.32 33.92 -9.43
N ASP A 261 -3.92 35.09 -9.19
CA ASP A 261 -3.34 36.15 -8.35
C ASP A 261 -3.22 35.73 -6.87
N ALA A 262 -4.23 35.04 -6.32
CA ALA A 262 -4.16 34.52 -4.94
C ALA A 262 -3.04 33.47 -4.76
N ALA A 263 -2.76 32.68 -5.80
CA ALA A 263 -1.67 31.72 -5.81
C ALA A 263 -0.28 32.41 -5.77
N HIS A 264 -0.19 33.68 -6.16
CA HIS A 264 1.04 34.47 -6.06
C HIS A 264 1.30 35.02 -4.64
N THR A 265 0.27 35.36 -3.87
CA THR A 265 0.42 36.09 -2.59
C THR A 265 0.57 35.18 -1.38
N THR A 266 0.14 33.93 -1.47
CA THR A 266 0.06 33.04 -0.31
C THR A 266 1.37 32.26 -0.13
N GLN A 267 2.14 32.55 0.93
CA GLN A 267 3.23 31.66 1.36
C GLN A 267 2.67 30.54 2.25
N CYS A 268 2.67 29.33 1.71
CA CYS A 268 2.29 28.13 2.45
C CYS A 268 3.40 27.71 3.42
N ASP A 269 3.09 27.55 4.70
CA ASP A 269 4.00 27.02 5.71
C ASP A 269 4.07 25.47 5.72
N LEU A 270 3.50 24.82 4.70
CA LEU A 270 3.52 23.36 4.48
C LEU A 270 2.96 22.52 5.64
N ASN A 271 2.16 23.13 6.54
CA ASN A 271 1.58 22.42 7.66
C ASN A 271 0.57 21.35 7.16
N PRO A 272 0.79 20.05 7.42
CA PRO A 272 0.03 18.94 6.83
C PRO A 272 -1.45 18.91 7.25
N VAL A 273 -1.80 19.57 8.36
CA VAL A 273 -3.20 19.67 8.86
C VAL A 273 -3.92 20.91 8.34
N GLY A 274 -3.24 21.73 7.54
CA GLY A 274 -3.75 22.97 6.97
C GLY A 274 -2.84 24.15 7.25
N CYS A 275 -2.56 24.95 6.21
CA CYS A 275 -1.54 25.99 6.27
C CYS A 275 -1.88 27.08 7.31
N GLY A 276 -0.91 27.53 8.10
CA GLY A 276 -1.08 28.54 9.16
C GLY A 276 -1.59 29.88 8.64
N GLN A 277 -1.22 30.26 7.41
CA GLN A 277 -1.76 31.46 6.76
C GLN A 277 -3.23 31.32 6.38
N CYS A 278 -3.63 30.14 5.89
CA CYS A 278 -5.01 29.80 5.55
C CYS A 278 -5.90 29.91 6.80
N ARG A 279 -5.39 29.40 7.92
CA ARG A 279 -6.04 29.48 9.25
C ARG A 279 -6.13 30.92 9.77
N ARG A 280 -5.08 31.74 9.62
CA ARG A 280 -5.11 33.17 9.99
C ARG A 280 -6.07 34.00 9.13
N ALA A 281 -6.13 33.70 7.83
CA ALA A 281 -7.02 34.36 6.87
C ALA A 281 -8.46 33.82 6.89
N LYS A 282 -8.79 32.85 7.77
CA LYS A 282 -10.09 32.14 7.83
C LYS A 282 -10.53 31.51 6.49
N LEU A 283 -9.56 31.06 5.70
CA LEU A 283 -9.77 30.35 4.43
C LEU A 283 -9.84 28.84 4.67
N ALA A 284 -10.68 28.14 3.90
CA ALA A 284 -10.68 26.67 3.88
C ALA A 284 -9.38 26.17 3.21
N CYS A 285 -8.54 25.49 3.97
CA CYS A 285 -7.32 24.86 3.44
C CYS A 285 -7.66 23.46 2.95
N HIS A 286 -7.61 23.24 1.64
CA HIS A 286 -7.87 21.92 1.03
C HIS A 286 -6.70 20.92 1.22
N GLY A 287 -5.67 21.31 1.97
CA GLY A 287 -4.49 20.50 2.22
C GLY A 287 -3.54 20.45 1.02
N TYR A 288 -2.48 19.66 1.14
CA TYR A 288 -1.60 19.31 0.03
C TYR A 288 -2.05 17.96 -0.51
N ARG A 289 -2.03 17.77 -1.84
CA ARG A 289 -2.17 16.42 -2.42
C ARG A 289 -1.14 15.50 -1.76
N ASN A 290 -1.55 14.28 -1.42
CA ASN A 290 -0.63 13.30 -0.90
C ASN A 290 0.47 13.07 -1.94
N LEU A 291 1.73 13.39 -1.59
CA LEU A 291 2.87 13.23 -2.50
C LEU A 291 3.11 11.76 -2.87
N GLU A 292 2.55 10.81 -2.12
CA GLU A 292 2.53 9.38 -2.45
C GLU A 292 1.69 9.06 -3.70
N GLU A 293 0.72 9.92 -4.07
CA GLU A 293 -0.09 9.78 -5.29
C GLU A 293 0.65 10.25 -6.56
N LEU A 294 1.78 10.96 -6.41
CA LEU A 294 2.61 11.50 -7.49
C LEU A 294 4.01 10.86 -7.55
N ALA A 295 4.25 9.82 -6.76
CA ALA A 295 5.47 9.01 -6.84
C ALA A 295 5.45 8.18 -8.13
N ILE A 296 6.39 8.43 -9.05
CA ILE A 296 6.65 7.51 -10.16
C ILE A 296 7.16 6.22 -9.53
N ARG A 297 6.32 5.18 -9.53
CA ARG A 297 6.68 3.84 -9.10
C ARG A 297 7.16 3.05 -10.30
N ASP A 298 8.08 2.11 -10.07
CA ASP A 298 8.38 1.09 -11.06
C ASP A 298 7.14 0.20 -11.25
N GLU A 299 6.31 0.59 -12.22
CA GLU A 299 5.13 -0.14 -12.64
C GLU A 299 5.50 -1.32 -13.55
N THR A 300 6.77 -1.72 -13.75
CA THR A 300 7.14 -2.79 -14.70
C THR A 300 6.38 -4.08 -14.42
N ARG A 301 6.17 -4.45 -13.14
CA ARG A 301 5.41 -5.65 -12.77
C ARG A 301 3.90 -5.49 -12.96
N SER A 302 3.35 -4.31 -12.64
CA SER A 302 1.94 -3.92 -12.88
C SER A 302 1.63 -3.82 -14.38
N THR A 303 2.60 -3.33 -15.16
CA THR A 303 2.56 -3.20 -16.62
C THR A 303 2.75 -4.56 -17.26
N THR A 304 3.65 -5.41 -16.78
CA THR A 304 3.78 -6.81 -17.22
C THR A 304 2.51 -7.59 -16.91
N GLN A 305 1.88 -7.38 -15.74
CA GLN A 305 0.54 -7.91 -15.44
C GLN A 305 -0.52 -7.40 -16.39
N LYS A 306 -0.57 -6.09 -16.67
CA LYS A 306 -1.51 -5.46 -17.61
C LYS A 306 -1.25 -5.87 -19.06
N VAL A 307 0.00 -6.14 -19.44
CA VAL A 307 0.45 -6.56 -20.78
C VAL A 307 0.19 -8.04 -20.98
N LEU A 308 0.45 -8.90 -19.99
CA LEU A 308 0.02 -10.31 -19.99
C LEU A 308 -1.51 -10.42 -19.97
N ALA A 309 -2.21 -9.54 -19.24
CA ALA A 309 -3.67 -9.44 -19.28
C ALA A 309 -4.21 -8.83 -20.59
N ARG A 310 -3.41 -8.04 -21.33
CA ARG A 310 -3.74 -7.48 -22.66
C ARG A 310 -3.37 -8.41 -23.82
N HIS A 311 -2.40 -9.30 -23.64
CA HIS A 311 -2.05 -10.39 -24.55
C HIS A 311 -2.90 -11.63 -24.33
N ALA A 312 -3.71 -11.68 -23.27
CA ALA A 312 -4.91 -12.48 -23.30
C ALA A 312 -5.75 -11.95 -24.48
N PRO A 313 -6.01 -12.77 -25.52
CA PRO A 313 -6.71 -12.28 -26.69
C PRO A 313 -8.02 -11.64 -26.26
N ALA A 314 -8.28 -10.41 -26.75
CA ALA A 314 -9.58 -9.77 -26.64
C ALA A 314 -10.59 -10.65 -27.38
N ARG A 315 -11.12 -11.66 -26.67
CA ARG A 315 -12.41 -12.20 -27.02
C ARG A 315 -13.38 -11.04 -26.82
N LEU A 316 -13.94 -10.54 -27.91
CA LEU A 316 -15.30 -10.04 -27.85
C LEU A 316 -16.15 -11.20 -27.34
N THR A 317 -16.25 -11.33 -26.04
CA THR A 317 -17.29 -12.13 -25.45
C THR A 317 -18.29 -11.16 -24.88
N THR A 318 -19.43 -11.12 -25.55
CA THR A 318 -20.76 -11.09 -24.95
C THR A 318 -20.92 -12.18 -23.86
N THR A 319 -19.90 -12.46 -23.05
CA THR A 319 -19.98 -13.33 -21.88
C THR A 319 -20.63 -12.51 -20.79
N PRO A 320 -21.71 -13.02 -20.17
CA PRO A 320 -22.27 -12.43 -18.98
C PRO A 320 -21.16 -12.21 -17.95
N GLN A 321 -21.02 -10.97 -17.46
CA GLN A 321 -20.11 -10.71 -16.36
C GLN A 321 -20.66 -11.45 -15.14
N LEU A 322 -19.94 -12.50 -14.72
CA LEU A 322 -20.35 -13.35 -13.61
C LEU A 322 -20.40 -12.51 -12.33
N SER A 323 -21.42 -12.74 -11.51
CA SER A 323 -21.57 -12.00 -10.25
C SER A 323 -20.36 -12.24 -9.35
N TRP A 324 -20.01 -11.23 -8.53
CA TRP A 324 -18.93 -11.37 -7.55
C TRP A 324 -19.18 -12.52 -6.58
N ASP A 325 -20.44 -12.83 -6.28
CA ASP A 325 -20.82 -14.01 -5.50
C ASP A 325 -20.26 -15.30 -6.13
N MET A 326 -20.46 -15.48 -7.44
CA MET A 326 -20.05 -16.71 -8.13
C MET A 326 -18.53 -16.78 -8.34
N VAL A 327 -17.91 -15.66 -8.72
CA VAL A 327 -16.44 -15.59 -8.88
C VAL A 327 -15.73 -15.87 -7.56
N SER A 328 -16.22 -15.26 -6.47
CA SER A 328 -15.61 -15.39 -5.14
C SER A 328 -15.79 -16.80 -4.57
N ARG A 329 -16.98 -17.38 -4.74
CA ARG A 329 -17.26 -18.78 -4.39
C ARG A 329 -16.29 -19.72 -5.09
N ASN A 330 -16.16 -19.61 -6.41
CA ASN A 330 -15.30 -20.49 -7.20
C ASN A 330 -13.82 -20.32 -6.83
N ALA A 331 -13.35 -19.08 -6.66
CA ALA A 331 -11.99 -18.81 -6.23
C ALA A 331 -11.69 -19.42 -4.85
N PHE A 332 -12.61 -19.29 -3.90
CA PHE A 332 -12.45 -19.89 -2.57
C PHE A 332 -12.43 -21.42 -2.62
N LEU A 333 -13.36 -22.05 -3.35
CA LEU A 333 -13.39 -23.51 -3.46
C LEU A 333 -12.13 -24.06 -4.15
N CYS A 334 -11.66 -23.42 -5.22
CA CYS A 334 -10.51 -23.90 -5.98
C CYS A 334 -9.18 -23.56 -5.29
N LEU A 335 -8.97 -22.31 -4.87
CA LEU A 335 -7.66 -21.87 -4.38
C LEU A 335 -7.48 -22.17 -2.90
N TYR A 336 -8.54 -21.98 -2.10
CA TYR A 336 -8.45 -22.18 -0.66
C TYR A 336 -8.81 -23.62 -0.28
N ILE A 337 -9.96 -24.15 -0.67
CA ILE A 337 -10.41 -25.46 -0.18
C ILE A 337 -9.63 -26.61 -0.83
N ASP A 338 -9.52 -26.63 -2.16
CA ASP A 338 -8.88 -27.73 -2.88
C ASP A 338 -7.35 -27.70 -2.80
N GLN A 339 -6.75 -26.51 -2.91
CA GLN A 339 -5.29 -26.38 -3.09
C GLN A 339 -4.52 -25.99 -1.82
N TYR A 340 -5.16 -25.36 -0.84
CA TYR A 340 -4.46 -24.81 0.34
C TYR A 340 -4.89 -25.41 1.68
N SER A 341 -6.20 -25.50 1.92
CA SER A 341 -6.82 -25.87 3.19
C SER A 341 -7.43 -27.26 3.10
N TYR A 342 -6.60 -28.28 3.35
CA TYR A 342 -6.98 -29.69 3.51
C TYR A 342 -7.74 -29.97 4.82
N GLY A 343 -8.78 -29.18 5.12
CA GLY A 343 -9.53 -29.21 6.38
C GLY A 343 -11.04 -29.10 6.21
N PHE A 344 -11.54 -29.08 4.98
CA PHE A 344 -12.96 -28.92 4.65
C PHE A 344 -13.42 -30.03 3.68
N ASP A 345 -12.89 -31.25 3.86
CA ASP A 345 -13.08 -32.37 2.93
C ASP A 345 -14.57 -32.75 2.75
N ALA A 346 -15.38 -32.57 3.80
CA ALA A 346 -16.83 -32.79 3.80
C ALA A 346 -17.62 -31.77 2.96
N LEU A 347 -17.05 -30.58 2.71
CA LEU A 347 -17.78 -29.45 2.12
C LEU A 347 -18.30 -29.77 0.72
N ALA A 348 -17.48 -30.40 -0.13
CA ALA A 348 -17.86 -30.72 -1.50
C ALA A 348 -19.05 -31.68 -1.55
N SER A 349 -19.03 -32.73 -0.72
CA SER A 349 -20.14 -33.70 -0.64
C SER A 349 -21.42 -33.07 -0.11
N LEU A 350 -21.34 -32.16 0.86
CA LEU A 350 -22.51 -31.49 1.43
C LEU A 350 -23.09 -30.46 0.46
N LEU A 351 -22.25 -29.72 -0.26
CA LEU A 351 -22.70 -28.77 -1.28
C LEU A 351 -23.41 -29.46 -2.44
N ALA A 352 -23.03 -30.69 -2.78
CA ALA A 352 -23.67 -31.44 -3.86
C ALA A 352 -25.15 -31.78 -3.58
N THR A 353 -25.54 -31.88 -2.30
CA THR A 353 -26.91 -32.22 -1.87
C THR A 353 -27.66 -31.03 -1.28
N ALA A 354 -26.97 -29.95 -0.91
CA ALA A 354 -27.57 -28.81 -0.25
C ALA A 354 -28.47 -27.99 -1.19
N PRO A 355 -29.56 -27.38 -0.67
CA PRO A 355 -30.39 -26.47 -1.44
C PRO A 355 -29.61 -25.25 -1.95
N ALA A 356 -29.85 -24.84 -3.20
CA ALA A 356 -29.15 -23.72 -3.83
C ALA A 356 -29.32 -22.36 -3.11
N SER A 357 -30.41 -22.21 -2.34
CA SER A 357 -30.70 -21.05 -1.48
C SER A 357 -30.59 -21.37 0.02
N GLY A 358 -29.94 -22.48 0.36
CA GLY A 358 -29.76 -22.96 1.73
C GLY A 358 -28.68 -22.21 2.51
N HIS A 359 -28.67 -22.42 3.84
CA HIS A 359 -27.72 -21.77 4.75
C HIS A 359 -26.26 -22.13 4.47
N LEU A 360 -25.98 -23.35 3.99
CA LEU A 360 -24.64 -23.77 3.61
C LEU A 360 -24.12 -22.94 2.44
N GLN A 361 -24.95 -22.75 1.41
CA GLN A 361 -24.57 -21.98 0.23
C GLN A 361 -24.33 -20.49 0.59
N ALA A 362 -25.19 -19.92 1.43
CA ALA A 362 -25.02 -18.55 1.93
C ALA A 362 -23.72 -18.39 2.75
N SER A 363 -23.34 -19.39 3.54
CA SER A 363 -22.11 -19.38 4.33
C SER A 363 -20.87 -19.46 3.45
N VAL A 364 -20.89 -20.28 2.39
CA VAL A 364 -19.81 -20.33 1.39
C VAL A 364 -19.68 -19.01 0.65
N ASP A 365 -20.77 -18.35 0.29
CA ASP A 365 -20.74 -17.04 -0.39
C ASP A 365 -20.11 -15.96 0.49
N ALA A 366 -20.48 -15.93 1.78
CA ALA A 366 -19.92 -14.99 2.74
C ALA A 366 -18.39 -15.18 2.88
N VAL A 367 -17.94 -16.42 3.09
CA VAL A 367 -16.51 -16.74 3.23
C VAL A 367 -15.77 -16.51 1.92
N GLY A 368 -16.37 -16.85 0.78
CA GLY A 368 -15.75 -16.66 -0.53
C GLY A 368 -15.48 -15.19 -0.82
N LEU A 369 -16.43 -14.31 -0.51
CA LEU A 369 -16.24 -12.86 -0.62
C LEU A 369 -15.18 -12.32 0.35
N ALA A 370 -15.15 -12.82 1.59
CA ALA A 370 -14.11 -12.47 2.56
C ALA A 370 -12.71 -12.91 2.09
N PHE A 371 -12.62 -14.11 1.52
CA PHE A 371 -11.40 -14.62 0.90
C PHE A 371 -10.95 -13.71 -0.24
N MET A 372 -11.84 -13.31 -1.15
CA MET A 372 -11.50 -12.38 -2.23
C MET A 372 -11.08 -10.99 -1.73
N ALA A 373 -11.77 -10.45 -0.73
CA ALA A 373 -11.45 -9.14 -0.17
C ALA A 373 -10.03 -9.10 0.41
N LEU A 374 -9.64 -10.13 1.18
CA LEU A 374 -8.36 -10.16 1.87
C LEU A 374 -7.21 -10.79 1.06
N HIS A 375 -7.47 -11.90 0.37
CA HIS A 375 -6.43 -12.71 -0.29
C HIS A 375 -6.19 -12.31 -1.74
N VAL A 376 -7.20 -11.75 -2.40
CA VAL A 376 -7.10 -11.22 -3.78
C VAL A 376 -7.06 -9.68 -3.79
N ASN A 377 -6.89 -9.06 -2.62
CA ASN A 377 -6.68 -7.63 -2.41
C ASN A 377 -7.78 -6.74 -3.02
N ARG A 378 -9.05 -7.05 -2.71
CA ARG A 378 -10.24 -6.32 -3.15
C ARG A 378 -11.02 -5.75 -1.96
N PRO A 379 -10.46 -4.76 -1.24
CA PRO A 379 -11.09 -4.21 -0.03
C PRO A 379 -12.43 -3.53 -0.32
N ASP A 380 -12.72 -3.18 -1.57
CA ASP A 380 -14.01 -2.65 -2.03
C ASP A 380 -15.16 -3.65 -1.86
N LEU A 381 -14.87 -4.96 -1.73
CA LEU A 381 -15.88 -5.99 -1.48
C LEU A 381 -16.28 -6.12 -0.01
N THR A 382 -15.60 -5.43 0.93
CA THR A 382 -15.87 -5.52 2.37
C THR A 382 -17.34 -5.22 2.75
N PRO A 383 -18.00 -4.16 2.22
CA PRO A 383 -19.42 -3.93 2.52
C PRO A 383 -20.34 -5.07 2.08
N LEU A 384 -20.07 -5.67 0.92
CA LEU A 384 -20.82 -6.80 0.39
C LEU A 384 -20.61 -8.07 1.23
N THR A 385 -19.36 -8.29 1.64
CA THR A 385 -18.91 -9.39 2.50
C THR A 385 -19.69 -9.38 3.83
N ASN A 386 -19.74 -8.23 4.52
CA ASN A 386 -20.49 -8.05 5.77
C ASN A 386 -21.99 -8.29 5.59
N ARG A 387 -22.58 -7.83 4.49
CA ARG A 387 -24.00 -8.07 4.20
C ARG A 387 -24.30 -9.56 4.03
N LYS A 388 -23.45 -10.28 3.30
CA LYS A 388 -23.62 -11.73 3.04
C LYS A 388 -23.41 -12.56 4.30
N TYR A 389 -22.48 -12.16 5.16
CA TYR A 389 -22.29 -12.77 6.47
C TYR A 389 -23.54 -12.68 7.35
N LEU A 390 -24.20 -11.51 7.41
CA LEU A 390 -25.46 -11.35 8.15
C LEU A 390 -26.59 -12.22 7.58
N VAL A 391 -26.66 -12.38 6.25
CA VAL A 391 -27.61 -13.30 5.61
C VAL A 391 -27.33 -14.75 6.01
N ALA A 392 -26.06 -15.16 6.01
CA ALA A 392 -25.66 -16.51 6.39
C ALA A 392 -25.98 -16.82 7.87
N ILE A 393 -25.68 -15.90 8.80
CA ILE A 393 -26.05 -16.07 10.23
C ILE A 393 -27.56 -16.27 10.40
N ARG A 394 -28.38 -15.43 9.74
CA ARG A 394 -29.84 -15.54 9.83
C ARG A 394 -30.34 -16.87 9.26
N ALA A 395 -29.78 -17.31 8.13
CA ALA A 395 -30.13 -18.59 7.52
C ALA A 395 -29.76 -19.77 8.42
N VAL A 396 -28.57 -19.78 9.02
CA VAL A 396 -28.14 -20.83 9.96
C VAL A 396 -29.01 -20.83 11.21
N ARG A 397 -29.34 -19.66 11.78
CA ARG A 397 -30.24 -19.58 12.95
C ARG A 397 -31.60 -20.18 12.67
N ASN A 398 -32.19 -19.86 11.51
CA ASN A 398 -33.48 -20.41 11.11
C ASN A 398 -33.41 -21.94 10.92
N ALA A 399 -32.33 -22.44 10.33
CA ALA A 399 -32.11 -23.87 10.14
C ALA A 399 -31.98 -24.62 11.47
N ILE A 400 -31.29 -24.05 12.47
CA ILE A 400 -31.22 -24.61 13.82
C ILE A 400 -32.60 -24.69 14.46
N GLY A 401 -33.43 -23.64 14.36
CA GLY A 401 -34.80 -23.64 14.89
C GLY A 401 -35.67 -24.73 14.26
N ILE A 402 -35.65 -24.83 12.93
CA ILE A 402 -36.38 -25.87 12.18
C ILE A 402 -35.88 -27.27 12.56
N SER A 403 -34.56 -27.45 12.70
CA SER A 403 -33.98 -28.73 13.08
C SER A 403 -34.36 -29.15 14.51
N GLN A 404 -34.50 -28.21 15.43
CA GLN A 404 -34.97 -28.48 16.80
C GLN A 404 -36.44 -28.92 16.80
N GLU A 405 -37.28 -28.32 15.97
CA GLU A 405 -38.70 -28.72 15.81
C GLU A 405 -38.83 -30.12 15.19
N LEU A 406 -37.99 -30.45 14.19
CA LEU A 406 -38.01 -31.72 13.47
C LEU A 406 -37.29 -32.88 14.19
N ALA A 407 -36.45 -32.59 15.20
CA ALA A 407 -35.79 -33.62 16.02
C ALA A 407 -36.80 -34.54 16.74
N SER A 408 -38.02 -34.04 16.95
CA SER A 408 -39.19 -34.78 17.46
C SER A 408 -39.66 -35.92 16.53
N ASN A 409 -39.30 -35.88 15.23
CA ASN A 409 -39.88 -36.70 14.15
C ASN A 409 -38.85 -37.49 13.33
N GLY A 410 -37.64 -37.72 13.85
CA GLY A 410 -36.64 -38.59 13.18
C GLY A 410 -35.97 -37.96 11.95
N ALA A 411 -35.66 -36.66 12.01
CA ALA A 411 -35.09 -35.90 10.90
C ALA A 411 -33.81 -36.51 10.28
N PRO A 412 -33.53 -36.26 8.97
CA PRO A 412 -32.34 -36.77 8.30
C PRO A 412 -31.05 -36.18 8.89
N ARG A 413 -30.09 -37.05 9.21
CA ARG A 413 -28.80 -36.67 9.84
C ARG A 413 -27.97 -35.69 9.01
N THR A 414 -28.17 -35.65 7.69
CA THR A 414 -27.49 -34.74 6.75
C THR A 414 -27.77 -33.27 7.02
N ALA A 415 -28.95 -32.91 7.53
CA ALA A 415 -29.29 -31.52 7.87
C ALA A 415 -28.41 -30.98 9.01
N ASN A 416 -28.09 -31.83 10.00
CA ASN A 416 -27.19 -31.44 11.10
C ASN A 416 -25.74 -31.27 10.63
N ASP A 417 -25.31 -32.01 9.61
CA ASP A 417 -23.97 -31.89 9.01
C ASP A 417 -23.83 -30.59 8.20
N GLU A 418 -24.85 -30.22 7.43
CA GLU A 418 -24.87 -28.93 6.73
C GLU A 418 -24.82 -27.75 7.70
N ILE A 419 -25.58 -27.82 8.82
CA ILE A 419 -25.57 -26.79 9.86
C ILE A 419 -24.16 -26.69 10.46
N LEU A 420 -23.56 -27.81 10.86
CA LEU A 420 -22.23 -27.84 11.45
C LEU A 420 -21.17 -27.29 10.48
N GLN A 421 -21.21 -27.69 9.22
CA GLN A 421 -20.32 -27.17 8.18
C GLN A 421 -20.51 -25.66 7.96
N SER A 422 -21.76 -25.16 8.03
CA SER A 422 -22.06 -23.72 7.92
C SER A 422 -21.46 -22.94 9.08
N VAL A 423 -21.61 -23.43 10.32
CA VAL A 423 -21.04 -22.79 11.52
C VAL A 423 -19.51 -22.75 11.44
N LEU A 424 -18.85 -23.81 10.99
CA LEU A 424 -17.39 -23.86 10.80
C LEU A 424 -16.92 -22.87 9.70
N LEU A 425 -17.74 -22.61 8.68
CA LEU A 425 -17.47 -21.59 7.67
C LEU A 425 -17.65 -20.17 8.23
N LEU A 426 -18.65 -19.93 9.08
CA LEU A 426 -18.82 -18.63 9.75
C LEU A 426 -17.66 -18.33 10.71
N ASP A 427 -17.14 -19.32 11.43
CA ASP A 427 -15.89 -19.19 12.20
C ASP A 427 -14.70 -18.82 11.30
N LEU A 428 -14.58 -19.46 10.13
CA LEU A 428 -13.54 -19.10 9.16
C LEU A 428 -13.69 -17.66 8.65
N TYR A 429 -14.92 -17.21 8.38
CA TYR A 429 -15.20 -15.83 7.97
C TYR A 429 -14.66 -14.82 8.99
N GLU A 430 -14.95 -15.03 10.28
CA GLU A 430 -14.49 -14.14 11.34
C GLU A 430 -12.96 -14.09 11.37
N LYS A 431 -12.30 -15.25 11.26
CA LYS A 431 -10.83 -15.33 11.21
C LYS A 431 -10.24 -14.62 9.99
N LEU A 432 -10.94 -14.58 8.86
CA LEU A 432 -10.48 -13.91 7.63
C LEU A 432 -10.70 -12.40 7.62
N THR A 433 -11.60 -11.86 8.43
CA THR A 433 -12.06 -10.46 8.31
C THR A 433 -11.54 -9.52 9.40
N ILE A 434 -10.82 -10.03 10.40
CA ILE A 434 -10.31 -9.21 11.51
C ILE A 434 -9.11 -8.36 11.09
N HIS A 435 -9.24 -7.05 11.32
CA HIS A 435 -8.14 -6.09 11.36
C HIS A 435 -7.50 -6.10 12.75
N GLN A 436 -6.19 -6.34 12.83
CA GLN A 436 -5.43 -6.28 14.10
C GLN A 436 -5.52 -4.86 14.69
N GLY A 437 -6.23 -4.71 15.82
CA GLY A 437 -6.37 -3.42 16.50
C GLY A 437 -7.54 -3.32 17.49
N GLN A 438 -8.52 -4.22 17.42
CA GLN A 438 -9.52 -4.38 18.48
C GLN A 438 -9.29 -5.72 19.18
N GLY A 439 -9.12 -5.67 20.50
CA GLY A 439 -8.96 -6.86 21.34
C GLY A 439 -10.03 -7.91 21.02
N LEU A 440 -9.66 -9.18 21.17
CA LEU A 440 -10.47 -10.36 20.89
C LEU A 440 -11.93 -10.17 21.37
N PRO A 441 -12.91 -9.95 20.48
CA PRO A 441 -14.30 -9.92 20.89
C PRO A 441 -14.65 -11.31 21.44
N GLY A 442 -15.32 -11.37 22.60
CA GLY A 442 -15.75 -12.63 23.22
C GLY A 442 -16.64 -13.52 22.33
N SER A 443 -17.01 -13.08 21.13
CA SER A 443 -17.74 -13.85 20.12
C SER A 443 -16.92 -14.95 19.44
N TRP A 444 -15.58 -14.93 19.49
CA TRP A 444 -14.74 -15.84 18.69
C TRP A 444 -14.88 -17.33 19.05
N LEU A 445 -15.21 -17.62 20.31
CA LEU A 445 -15.49 -18.99 20.73
C LEU A 445 -16.94 -19.37 20.54
N SER A 446 -17.87 -18.43 20.32
CA SER A 446 -19.31 -18.70 20.34
C SER A 446 -19.74 -19.64 19.21
N HIS A 447 -19.29 -19.44 17.97
CA HIS A 447 -19.60 -20.37 16.87
C HIS A 447 -19.02 -21.76 17.13
N LEU A 448 -17.78 -21.84 17.59
CA LEU A 448 -17.12 -23.12 17.84
C LEU A 448 -17.64 -23.85 19.08
N GLN A 449 -18.10 -23.12 20.11
CA GLN A 449 -18.83 -23.68 21.25
C GLN A 449 -20.20 -24.21 20.82
N GLY A 450 -20.91 -23.48 19.95
CA GLY A 450 -22.14 -23.97 19.33
C GLY A 450 -21.90 -25.24 18.51
N ALA A 451 -20.83 -25.26 17.70
CA ALA A 451 -20.41 -26.42 16.93
C ALA A 451 -20.06 -27.62 17.82
N LEU A 452 -19.35 -27.39 18.94
CA LEU A 452 -19.06 -28.43 19.93
C LEU A 452 -20.35 -28.99 20.53
N GLY A 453 -21.30 -28.14 20.92
CA GLY A 453 -22.60 -28.59 21.43
C GLY A 453 -23.36 -29.46 20.42
N VAL A 454 -23.32 -29.10 19.13
CA VAL A 454 -23.93 -29.92 18.05
C VAL A 454 -23.23 -31.28 17.90
N VAL A 455 -21.91 -31.35 18.10
CA VAL A 455 -21.17 -32.62 18.04
C VAL A 455 -21.44 -33.48 19.27
N GLN A 456 -21.48 -32.90 20.47
CA GLN A 456 -21.74 -33.63 21.72
C GLN A 456 -23.16 -34.20 21.80
N ALA A 457 -24.13 -33.56 21.15
CA ALA A 457 -25.49 -34.07 21.08
C ALA A 457 -25.61 -35.38 20.24
N ARG A 458 -24.54 -35.81 19.57
CA ARG A 458 -24.54 -37.00 18.69
C ARG A 458 -24.00 -38.23 19.42
N PRO A 459 -24.63 -39.41 19.26
CA PRO A 459 -24.06 -40.67 19.74
C PRO A 459 -22.71 -40.96 19.09
N SER A 460 -21.75 -41.53 19.84
CA SER A 460 -20.42 -41.87 19.33
C SER A 460 -20.40 -42.91 18.18
N THR A 461 -21.51 -43.64 18.00
CA THR A 461 -21.73 -44.54 16.86
C THR A 461 -21.92 -43.79 15.54
N ASP A 462 -22.34 -42.52 15.58
CA ASP A 462 -22.56 -41.69 14.38
C ASP A 462 -21.25 -41.33 13.68
N PHE A 463 -20.12 -41.36 14.40
CA PHE A 463 -18.79 -41.14 13.83
C PHE A 463 -18.31 -42.27 12.90
N ARG A 464 -19.08 -43.37 12.77
CA ARG A 464 -18.88 -44.33 11.66
C ARG A 464 -19.17 -43.72 10.30
N ASN A 465 -20.05 -42.72 10.24
CA ASN A 465 -20.27 -41.94 9.02
C ASN A 465 -19.06 -41.03 8.78
N SER A 466 -18.48 -41.13 7.58
CA SER A 466 -17.25 -40.41 7.23
C SER A 466 -17.42 -38.88 7.31
N THR A 467 -18.53 -38.34 6.83
CA THR A 467 -18.82 -36.89 6.84
C THR A 467 -18.94 -36.37 8.28
N THR A 468 -19.74 -37.04 9.10
CA THR A 468 -19.90 -36.70 10.53
C THR A 468 -18.55 -36.74 11.26
N CYS A 469 -17.74 -37.76 11.00
CA CYS A 469 -16.41 -37.92 11.58
C CYS A 469 -15.46 -36.78 11.17
N GLN A 470 -15.44 -36.41 9.89
CA GLN A 470 -14.63 -35.31 9.36
C GLN A 470 -15.02 -33.97 9.98
N LEU A 471 -16.32 -33.68 10.06
CA LEU A 471 -16.82 -32.43 10.66
C LEU A 471 -16.49 -32.35 12.15
N ALA A 472 -16.70 -33.44 12.90
CA ALA A 472 -16.34 -33.49 14.32
C ALA A 472 -14.82 -33.30 14.52
N GLY A 473 -13.99 -33.97 13.71
CA GLY A 473 -12.55 -33.78 13.72
C GLY A 473 -12.14 -32.33 13.38
N ARG A 474 -12.84 -31.68 12.44
CA ARG A 474 -12.61 -30.27 12.11
C ARG A 474 -12.97 -29.33 13.26
N THR A 475 -14.07 -29.60 13.97
CA THR A 475 -14.46 -28.86 15.18
C THR A 475 -13.37 -28.95 16.25
N VAL A 476 -12.83 -30.16 16.50
CA VAL A 476 -11.71 -30.36 17.45
C VAL A 476 -10.51 -29.50 17.06
N ILE A 477 -10.11 -29.53 15.78
CA ILE A 477 -8.97 -28.75 15.28
C ILE A 477 -9.23 -27.24 15.45
N ALA A 478 -10.38 -26.76 14.98
CA ALA A 478 -10.70 -25.34 14.96
C ALA A 478 -10.80 -24.75 16.37
N LEU A 479 -11.47 -25.45 17.29
CA LEU A 479 -11.61 -25.00 18.67
C LEU A 479 -10.30 -25.08 19.45
N THR A 480 -9.46 -26.09 19.20
CA THR A 480 -8.11 -26.16 19.81
C THR A 480 -7.27 -24.92 19.46
N ILE A 481 -7.26 -24.53 18.17
CA ILE A 481 -6.54 -23.34 17.70
C ILE A 481 -7.11 -22.07 18.34
N SER A 482 -8.44 -21.91 18.36
CA SER A 482 -9.08 -20.73 18.96
C SER A 482 -8.84 -20.65 20.48
N CYS A 483 -8.85 -21.77 21.21
CA CYS A 483 -8.49 -21.82 22.63
C CYS A 483 -7.03 -21.40 22.85
N GLY A 484 -6.10 -21.90 22.03
CA GLY A 484 -4.69 -21.51 22.09
C GLY A 484 -4.47 -20.01 21.89
N ALA A 485 -5.15 -19.43 20.90
CA ALA A 485 -5.07 -18.00 20.59
C ALA A 485 -5.75 -17.13 21.65
N ALA A 486 -6.89 -17.55 22.19
CA ALA A 486 -7.56 -16.88 23.31
C ALA A 486 -6.83 -17.10 24.66
N GLY A 487 -5.93 -18.07 24.72
CA GLY A 487 -5.15 -18.41 25.89
C GLY A 487 -5.92 -19.07 27.02
N VAL A 488 -7.01 -19.74 26.69
CA VAL A 488 -7.89 -20.46 27.62
C VAL A 488 -7.62 -21.97 27.56
N PRO A 489 -7.89 -22.74 28.64
CA PRO A 489 -7.74 -24.18 28.61
C PRO A 489 -8.70 -24.84 27.62
N ILE A 490 -8.34 -26.04 27.16
CA ILE A 490 -9.17 -26.86 26.31
C ILE A 490 -10.38 -27.38 27.12
N PRO A 491 -11.64 -27.16 26.68
CA PRO A 491 -12.82 -27.67 27.36
C PRO A 491 -12.80 -29.19 27.49
N GLU A 492 -13.23 -29.71 28.65
CA GLU A 492 -13.34 -31.17 28.90
C GLU A 492 -14.21 -31.87 27.85
N ALA A 493 -15.35 -31.24 27.54
CA ALA A 493 -16.23 -31.59 26.43
C ALA A 493 -15.50 -31.84 25.08
N LEU A 494 -14.48 -31.03 24.76
CA LEU A 494 -13.70 -31.21 23.53
C LEU A 494 -12.76 -32.42 23.63
N GLN A 495 -12.24 -32.69 24.82
CA GLN A 495 -11.37 -33.84 25.08
C GLN A 495 -12.14 -35.16 24.95
N GLU A 496 -13.37 -35.21 25.45
CA GLU A 496 -14.28 -36.35 25.29
C GLU A 496 -14.56 -36.65 23.81
N VAL A 497 -14.96 -35.64 23.04
CA VAL A 497 -15.18 -35.77 21.58
C VAL A 497 -13.90 -36.24 20.88
N ARG A 498 -12.75 -35.69 21.27
CA ARG A 498 -11.44 -36.09 20.74
C ARG A 498 -11.15 -37.56 21.04
N GLN A 499 -11.46 -38.07 22.22
CA GLN A 499 -11.28 -39.48 22.60
C GLN A 499 -12.22 -40.40 21.81
N ASP A 500 -13.48 -40.02 21.63
CA ASP A 500 -14.42 -40.80 20.83
C ASP A 500 -13.95 -40.98 19.38
N LEU A 501 -13.30 -39.95 18.83
CA LEU A 501 -12.77 -39.94 17.47
C LEU A 501 -11.47 -40.75 17.29
N ASP A 502 -10.74 -41.15 18.35
CA ASP A 502 -9.50 -41.96 18.25
C ASP A 502 -9.70 -43.32 17.58
N ARG A 503 -10.93 -43.83 17.66
CA ARG A 503 -11.30 -45.09 17.03
C ARG A 503 -11.39 -44.99 15.51
N TYR A 504 -11.57 -43.77 14.98
CA TYR A 504 -11.89 -43.53 13.58
C TYR A 504 -10.82 -42.73 12.84
N ILE A 505 -10.10 -41.84 13.52
CA ILE A 505 -9.07 -40.98 12.90
C ILE A 505 -7.68 -41.37 13.40
N ARG A 506 -6.83 -41.86 12.49
CA ARG A 506 -5.44 -42.24 12.80
C ARG A 506 -4.49 -41.77 11.71
N ASN A 507 -3.93 -40.58 11.89
CA ASN A 507 -2.91 -40.01 11.02
C ASN A 507 -2.04 -39.00 11.78
N SER A 508 -0.93 -38.57 11.17
CA SER A 508 0.03 -37.66 11.81
C SER A 508 -0.58 -36.30 12.16
N LYS A 509 -1.56 -35.82 11.39
CA LYS A 509 -2.31 -34.59 11.69
C LYS A 509 -3.11 -34.75 13.00
N TRP A 510 -3.71 -35.91 13.24
CA TRP A 510 -4.45 -36.19 14.47
C TRP A 510 -3.54 -36.30 15.70
N THR A 511 -2.36 -36.91 15.55
CA THR A 511 -1.32 -36.93 16.59
C THR A 511 -0.80 -35.52 16.91
N PHE A 512 -0.55 -34.70 15.89
CA PHE A 512 -0.16 -33.30 16.06
C PHE A 512 -1.17 -32.52 16.89
N ILE A 513 -2.48 -32.72 16.63
CA ILE A 513 -3.54 -32.03 17.36
C ILE A 513 -3.59 -32.43 18.83
N SER A 514 -3.31 -33.70 19.16
CA SER A 514 -3.17 -34.12 20.56
C SER A 514 -2.05 -33.36 21.27
N LEU A 515 -0.88 -33.25 20.63
CA LEU A 515 0.25 -32.51 21.19
C LEU A 515 -0.07 -31.02 21.34
N LEU A 516 -0.75 -30.43 20.35
CA LEU A 516 -1.21 -29.05 20.42
C LEU A 516 -2.19 -28.82 21.57
N MET A 517 -3.16 -29.72 21.79
CA MET A 517 -4.09 -29.62 22.93
C MET A 517 -3.33 -29.65 24.27
N THR A 518 -2.32 -30.51 24.41
CA THR A 518 -1.47 -30.57 25.61
C THR A 518 -0.70 -29.27 25.82
N ILE A 519 -0.12 -28.71 24.75
CA ILE A 519 0.60 -27.42 24.79
C ILE A 519 -0.35 -26.28 25.19
N VAL A 520 -1.54 -26.21 24.60
CA VAL A 520 -2.54 -25.18 24.94
C VAL A 520 -2.91 -25.25 26.42
N ASN A 521 -3.13 -26.45 26.96
CA ASN A 521 -3.41 -26.66 28.38
C ASN A 521 -2.22 -26.30 29.28
N LEU A 522 -0.98 -26.65 28.89
CA LEU A 522 0.23 -26.25 29.60
C LEU A 522 0.32 -24.72 29.68
N ARG A 523 0.15 -24.00 28.56
CA ARG A 523 0.16 -22.53 28.54
C ARG A 523 -0.93 -21.92 29.40
N ALA A 524 -2.13 -22.49 29.40
CA ALA A 524 -3.23 -22.02 30.22
C ALA A 524 -2.90 -22.19 31.73
N ARG A 525 -2.37 -23.36 32.13
CA ARG A 525 -1.94 -23.61 33.52
C ARG A 525 -0.78 -22.72 33.95
N MET A 526 0.19 -22.47 33.07
CA MET A 526 1.30 -21.54 33.30
C MET A 526 0.77 -20.12 33.54
N ARG A 527 -0.17 -19.64 32.72
CA ARG A 527 -0.79 -18.31 32.90
C ARG A 527 -1.58 -18.18 34.20
N SER A 528 -2.21 -19.26 34.65
CA SER A 528 -2.92 -19.30 35.92
C SER A 528 -2.01 -19.55 37.14
N ASN A 529 -0.67 -19.59 36.96
CA ASN A 529 0.32 -19.89 38.01
C ASN A 529 0.02 -21.19 38.78
N LEU A 530 -0.55 -22.20 38.12
CA LEU A 530 -0.95 -23.48 38.72
C LEU A 530 0.16 -24.55 38.67
N LEU A 531 1.37 -24.17 38.28
CA LEU A 531 2.48 -25.10 38.00
C LEU A 531 3.79 -24.56 38.58
N ALA A 532 4.54 -25.42 39.26
CA ALA A 532 5.91 -25.12 39.69
C ALA A 532 6.88 -25.14 38.50
N SER A 533 7.95 -24.35 38.55
CA SER A 533 8.93 -24.23 37.45
C SER A 533 9.53 -25.59 37.04
N ASP A 534 9.81 -26.49 37.98
CA ASP A 534 10.34 -27.83 37.68
C ASP A 534 9.33 -28.71 36.93
N GLU A 535 8.03 -28.58 37.26
CA GLU A 535 6.96 -29.30 36.56
C GLU A 535 6.77 -28.76 35.15
N ILE A 536 6.83 -27.44 34.96
CA ILE A 536 6.78 -26.79 33.64
C ILE A 536 7.97 -27.26 32.80
N LEU A 537 9.17 -27.23 33.37
CA LEU A 537 10.39 -27.62 32.68
C LEU A 537 10.35 -29.09 32.24
N LYS A 538 9.93 -29.99 33.13
CA LYS A 538 9.75 -31.41 32.82
C LYS A 538 8.75 -31.62 31.67
N GLN A 539 7.58 -30.99 31.73
CA GLN A 539 6.57 -31.11 30.68
C GLN A 539 7.04 -30.51 29.34
N ALA A 540 7.78 -29.39 29.37
CA ALA A 540 8.31 -28.77 28.17
C ALA A 540 9.37 -29.65 27.47
N TYR A 541 10.28 -30.28 28.22
CA TYR A 541 11.22 -31.27 27.65
C TYR A 541 10.48 -32.49 27.08
N GLU A 542 9.52 -33.04 27.81
CA GLU A 542 8.75 -34.18 27.34
C GLU A 542 7.97 -33.85 26.05
N LEU A 543 7.33 -32.68 25.98
CA LEU A 543 6.64 -32.22 24.78
C LEU A 543 7.62 -31.97 23.63
N GLN A 544 8.81 -31.46 23.91
CA GLN A 544 9.83 -31.26 22.88
C GLN A 544 10.26 -32.59 22.25
N ASP A 545 10.49 -33.62 23.05
CA ASP A 545 10.83 -34.95 22.59
C ASP A 545 9.67 -35.62 21.82
N GLN A 546 8.45 -35.48 22.33
CA GLN A 546 7.25 -36.00 21.67
C GLN A 546 7.00 -35.33 20.32
N LEU A 547 7.19 -34.01 20.22
CA LEU A 547 7.09 -33.27 18.96
C LEU A 547 8.18 -33.69 17.97
N ALA A 548 9.43 -33.82 18.42
CA ALA A 548 10.53 -34.29 17.57
C ALA A 548 10.29 -35.72 17.08
N LEU A 549 9.80 -36.61 17.95
CA LEU A 549 9.42 -37.97 17.58
C LEU A 549 8.25 -37.98 16.57
N ALA A 550 7.23 -37.15 16.79
CA ALA A 550 6.08 -37.05 15.88
C ALA A 550 6.49 -36.48 14.50
N GLU A 551 7.35 -35.46 14.47
CA GLU A 551 7.95 -34.93 13.24
C GLU A 551 8.77 -36.00 12.51
N SER A 552 9.53 -36.84 13.25
CA SER A 552 10.33 -37.92 12.65
C SER A 552 9.50 -38.99 11.93
N LYS A 553 8.23 -39.17 12.36
CA LYS A 553 7.25 -40.11 11.80
C LYS A 553 6.52 -39.57 10.57
N VAL A 554 6.71 -38.30 10.20
CA VAL A 554 6.20 -37.76 8.94
C VAL A 554 6.81 -38.59 7.78
N PRO A 555 6.00 -39.00 6.77
CA PRO A 555 6.47 -39.90 5.71
C PRO A 555 7.77 -39.43 5.06
N ARG A 556 8.68 -40.36 4.76
CA ARG A 556 9.95 -40.04 4.08
C ARG A 556 9.74 -39.36 2.73
N SER A 557 8.66 -39.71 2.04
CA SER A 557 8.27 -39.07 0.77
C SER A 557 7.93 -37.59 0.90
N TRP A 558 7.69 -37.07 2.11
CA TRP A 558 7.39 -35.67 2.38
C TRP A 558 8.60 -34.85 2.81
N ARG A 559 9.76 -35.50 3.04
CA ARG A 559 10.98 -34.81 3.45
C ARG A 559 11.50 -33.94 2.31
N PRO A 560 12.10 -32.79 2.63
CA PRO A 560 12.64 -31.92 1.61
C PRO A 560 13.88 -32.52 0.95
N HIS A 561 14.09 -32.15 -0.30
CA HIS A 561 15.37 -32.29 -0.97
C HIS A 561 16.16 -31.00 -0.77
N ARG A 562 17.36 -31.11 -0.18
CA ARG A 562 18.26 -29.98 0.01
C ARG A 562 19.01 -29.67 -1.28
N VAL A 563 18.92 -28.43 -1.73
CA VAL A 563 19.62 -27.91 -2.90
C VAL A 563 20.68 -26.92 -2.44
N ASN A 564 21.94 -27.24 -2.74
CA ASN A 564 23.04 -26.30 -2.53
C ASN A 564 22.96 -25.20 -3.58
N SER A 565 23.07 -23.95 -3.13
CA SER A 565 22.99 -22.81 -4.02
C SER A 565 23.77 -21.63 -3.45
N HIS A 566 24.61 -21.06 -4.30
CA HIS A 566 25.38 -19.86 -3.98
C HIS A 566 24.68 -18.58 -4.44
N GLN A 567 23.39 -18.66 -4.79
CA GLN A 567 22.63 -17.46 -5.12
C GLN A 567 22.46 -16.59 -3.88
N LYS A 568 22.61 -15.27 -4.05
CA LYS A 568 22.60 -14.29 -2.96
C LYS A 568 21.28 -14.20 -2.18
N LEU A 569 20.18 -14.73 -2.73
CA LEU A 569 18.86 -14.74 -2.11
C LEU A 569 18.61 -15.96 -1.21
N ILE A 570 19.57 -16.90 -1.14
CA ILE A 570 19.44 -18.16 -0.41
C ILE A 570 20.27 -18.09 0.88
N PHE A 571 19.59 -18.26 2.01
CA PHE A 571 20.18 -18.25 3.34
C PHE A 571 21.09 -19.48 3.56
N ASP A 572 22.27 -19.29 4.17
CA ASP A 572 23.23 -20.35 4.55
C ASP A 572 23.71 -21.24 3.37
N HIS A 573 23.62 -20.73 2.13
CA HIS A 573 24.02 -21.38 0.87
C HIS A 573 23.26 -22.66 0.49
N TYR A 574 22.09 -22.89 1.09
CA TYR A 574 21.21 -24.01 0.71
C TYR A 574 19.74 -23.66 0.92
N TYR A 575 18.87 -24.40 0.24
CA TYR A 575 17.43 -24.35 0.48
C TYR A 575 16.81 -25.73 0.37
N ASP A 576 15.66 -25.88 1.00
CA ASP A 576 14.94 -27.14 1.12
C ASP A 576 13.68 -27.09 0.24
N VAL A 577 13.61 -28.00 -0.73
CA VAL A 577 12.46 -28.17 -1.64
C VAL A 577 11.60 -29.31 -1.15
N TYR A 578 10.40 -29.00 -0.69
CA TYR A 578 9.42 -29.99 -0.29
C TYR A 578 8.59 -30.45 -1.49
N PRO A 579 8.04 -31.68 -1.46
CA PRO A 579 7.20 -32.18 -2.55
C PRO A 579 5.87 -31.42 -2.69
N SER A 580 5.44 -30.71 -1.64
CA SER A 580 4.29 -29.80 -1.69
C SER A 580 4.40 -28.71 -0.62
N HIS A 581 3.69 -27.59 -0.84
CA HIS A 581 3.58 -26.54 0.17
C HIS A 581 2.87 -27.06 1.42
N TYR A 582 1.92 -27.98 1.26
CA TYR A 582 1.28 -28.66 2.38
C TYR A 582 2.27 -29.45 3.24
N ALA A 583 3.18 -30.22 2.63
CA ALA A 583 4.21 -30.93 3.37
C ALA A 583 5.05 -29.95 4.20
N THR A 584 5.44 -28.83 3.59
CA THR A 584 6.18 -27.75 4.29
C THR A 584 5.39 -27.17 5.46
N GLN A 585 4.10 -26.88 5.27
CA GLN A 585 3.24 -26.36 6.33
C GLN A 585 3.18 -27.32 7.52
N VAL A 586 3.12 -28.63 7.27
CA VAL A 586 3.14 -29.65 8.32
C VAL A 586 4.47 -29.62 9.08
N PHE A 587 5.62 -29.61 8.39
CA PHE A 587 6.93 -29.49 9.05
C PHE A 587 7.05 -28.19 9.86
N ASN A 588 6.67 -27.05 9.27
CA ASN A 588 6.75 -25.77 9.96
C ASN A 588 5.79 -25.68 11.14
N ALA A 589 4.62 -26.34 11.10
CA ALA A 589 3.74 -26.43 12.24
C ALA A 589 4.40 -27.16 13.42
N PHE A 590 5.10 -28.27 13.18
CA PHE A 590 5.91 -28.94 14.22
C PHE A 590 7.03 -28.02 14.73
N ARG A 591 7.77 -27.38 13.82
CA ARG A 591 8.90 -26.50 14.19
C ARG A 591 8.47 -25.29 15.02
N ILE A 592 7.31 -24.69 14.73
CA ILE A 592 6.74 -23.60 15.54
C ILE A 592 6.48 -24.08 16.97
N LEU A 593 5.81 -25.23 17.15
CA LEU A 593 5.53 -25.76 18.48
C LEU A 593 6.81 -26.18 19.21
N ARG A 594 7.79 -26.73 18.50
CA ARG A 594 9.10 -27.07 19.07
C ARG A 594 9.87 -25.83 19.51
N LEU A 595 9.89 -24.79 18.68
CA LEU A 595 10.47 -23.49 19.03
C LEU A 595 9.80 -22.91 20.27
N GLU A 596 8.47 -23.01 20.38
CA GLU A 596 7.74 -22.59 21.57
C GLU A 596 8.19 -23.34 22.83
N MET A 597 8.30 -24.67 22.77
CA MET A 597 8.82 -25.47 23.90
C MET A 597 10.27 -25.10 24.23
N CYS A 598 11.12 -24.94 23.20
CA CYS A 598 12.49 -24.47 23.36
C CYS A 598 12.55 -23.10 24.05
N SER A 599 11.64 -22.19 23.75
CA SER A 599 11.56 -20.89 24.40
C SER A 599 11.22 -21.00 25.88
N ILE A 600 10.26 -21.88 26.25
CA ILE A 600 9.93 -22.14 27.66
C ILE A 600 11.14 -22.72 28.39
N ILE A 601 11.79 -23.72 27.79
CA ILE A 601 12.98 -24.38 28.34
C ILE A 601 14.11 -23.37 28.53
N ARG A 602 14.42 -22.56 27.52
CA ARG A 602 15.49 -21.54 27.61
C ARG A 602 15.24 -20.55 28.72
N ASN A 603 14.00 -20.11 28.91
CA ASN A 603 13.64 -19.13 29.94
C ASN A 603 13.77 -19.70 31.36
N LEU A 604 13.51 -21.00 31.54
CA LEU A 604 13.58 -21.66 32.86
C LEU A 604 14.93 -22.36 33.13
N HIS A 605 15.67 -22.72 32.08
CA HIS A 605 16.98 -23.36 32.15
C HIS A 605 17.95 -22.75 31.09
N PRO A 606 18.50 -21.54 31.37
CA PRO A 606 19.28 -20.77 30.39
C PRO A 606 20.58 -21.44 29.92
N ASN A 607 21.19 -22.29 30.75
CA ASN A 607 22.44 -23.01 30.42
C ASN A 607 22.23 -24.33 29.68
N SER A 608 20.99 -24.63 29.26
CA SER A 608 20.71 -25.83 28.46
C SER A 608 21.29 -25.73 27.05
N SER A 609 21.54 -26.88 26.41
CA SER A 609 21.91 -26.97 25.00
C SER A 609 20.76 -26.64 24.03
N ILE A 610 19.64 -26.10 24.53
CA ILE A 610 18.44 -25.84 23.73
C ILE A 610 18.67 -24.76 22.66
N ALA A 611 19.68 -23.88 22.86
CA ALA A 611 20.07 -22.86 21.90
C ALA A 611 20.45 -23.45 20.52
N GLU A 612 21.19 -24.56 20.50
CA GLU A 612 21.54 -25.25 19.25
C GLU A 612 20.30 -25.77 18.52
N THR A 613 19.30 -26.23 19.28
CA THR A 613 18.02 -26.68 18.70
C THR A 613 17.23 -25.52 18.13
N ILE A 614 17.21 -24.36 18.81
CA ILE A 614 16.57 -23.14 18.30
C ILE A 614 17.21 -22.72 16.98
N ASP A 615 18.54 -22.66 16.94
CA ASP A 615 19.29 -22.30 15.73
C ASP A 615 18.97 -23.25 14.57
N GLN A 616 19.02 -24.57 14.81
CA GLN A 616 18.71 -25.55 13.77
C GLN A 616 17.28 -25.39 13.24
N LEU A 617 16.29 -25.25 14.12
CA LEU A 617 14.89 -25.07 13.74
C LEU A 617 14.67 -23.79 12.94
N THR A 618 15.33 -22.71 13.33
CA THR A 618 15.27 -21.44 12.60
C THR A 618 15.89 -21.55 11.22
N ARG A 619 17.08 -22.17 11.08
CA ARG A 619 17.70 -22.42 9.77
C ARG A 619 16.80 -23.27 8.88
N ASP A 620 16.17 -24.30 9.44
CA ASP A 620 15.26 -25.17 8.72
C ASP A 620 13.99 -24.46 8.21
N ILE A 621 13.45 -23.50 8.99
CA ILE A 621 12.34 -22.64 8.55
C ILE A 621 12.79 -21.70 7.43
N CYS A 622 13.96 -21.07 7.59
CA CYS A 622 14.54 -20.17 6.58
C CYS A 622 14.86 -20.92 5.27
N ALA A 623 15.38 -22.13 5.35
CA ALA A 623 15.69 -22.97 4.19
C ALA A 623 14.44 -23.34 3.38
N ALA A 624 13.25 -23.36 4.00
CA ALA A 624 12.00 -23.62 3.30
C ALA A 624 11.47 -22.40 2.52
N VAL A 625 12.01 -21.19 2.72
CA VAL A 625 11.49 -19.96 2.09
C VAL A 625 11.63 -19.95 0.56
N PRO A 626 12.78 -20.32 -0.01
CA PRO A 626 13.00 -20.17 -1.46
C PRO A 626 11.97 -20.90 -2.33
N GLN A 627 11.45 -22.05 -1.90
CA GLN A 627 10.44 -22.80 -2.66
C GLN A 627 9.11 -22.05 -2.88
N PHE A 628 8.81 -21.03 -2.06
CA PHE A 628 7.59 -20.22 -2.19
C PHE A 628 7.77 -19.04 -3.16
N ILE A 629 9.03 -18.71 -3.49
CA ILE A 629 9.39 -17.44 -4.13
C ILE A 629 10.10 -17.68 -5.47
N LEU A 630 11.08 -18.59 -5.49
CA LEU A 630 11.99 -18.79 -6.60
C LEU A 630 11.41 -19.78 -7.63
N PRO A 631 11.31 -19.42 -8.91
CA PRO A 631 10.97 -20.36 -9.99
C PRO A 631 11.95 -21.55 -10.08
N GLU A 632 13.22 -21.33 -9.73
CA GLU A 632 14.26 -22.37 -9.71
C GLU A 632 14.05 -23.39 -8.60
N ALA A 633 13.44 -22.98 -7.48
CA ALA A 633 13.07 -23.87 -6.40
C ALA A 633 11.77 -24.61 -6.69
N ARG A 634 10.85 -23.98 -7.44
CA ARG A 634 9.59 -24.59 -7.84
C ARG A 634 9.05 -23.97 -9.15
N PRO A 635 8.93 -24.73 -10.25
CA PRO A 635 8.56 -24.19 -11.57
C PRO A 635 7.19 -23.53 -11.63
N GLU A 636 6.26 -23.89 -10.74
CA GLU A 636 4.93 -23.29 -10.66
C GLU A 636 4.94 -21.86 -10.10
N ASN A 637 6.05 -21.41 -9.50
CA ASN A 637 6.19 -20.05 -9.01
C ASN A 637 6.28 -19.08 -10.19
N THR A 638 5.45 -18.04 -10.15
CA THR A 638 5.40 -17.03 -11.21
C THR A 638 5.82 -15.67 -10.67
N MET A 639 6.36 -14.82 -11.55
CA MET A 639 6.56 -13.40 -11.26
C MET A 639 5.74 -12.60 -12.28
N PRO A 640 4.68 -11.88 -11.85
CA PRO A 640 4.17 -11.74 -10.47
C PRO A 640 3.65 -13.04 -9.83
N PHE A 641 3.56 -13.05 -8.50
CA PHE A 641 3.03 -14.20 -7.77
C PHE A 641 1.59 -14.48 -8.19
N SER A 642 1.28 -15.76 -8.41
CA SER A 642 -0.10 -16.19 -8.62
C SER A 642 -0.93 -16.01 -7.34
N PRO A 643 -2.27 -15.91 -7.42
CA PRO A 643 -3.11 -15.86 -6.22
C PRO A 643 -2.87 -17.01 -5.24
N LEU A 644 -2.60 -18.22 -5.76
CA LEU A 644 -2.26 -19.39 -4.96
C LEU A 644 -0.88 -19.21 -4.29
N GLN A 645 0.13 -18.77 -5.04
CA GLN A 645 1.46 -18.52 -4.49
C GLN A 645 1.45 -17.44 -3.41
N MET A 646 0.63 -16.38 -3.56
CA MET A 646 0.45 -15.36 -2.52
C MET A 646 -0.15 -15.95 -1.24
N LEU A 647 -1.13 -16.84 -1.37
CA LEU A 647 -1.74 -17.55 -0.25
C LEU A 647 -0.72 -18.47 0.45
N GLU A 648 0.08 -19.20 -0.33
CA GLU A 648 1.13 -20.08 0.18
C GLU A 648 2.24 -19.32 0.92
N CYS A 649 2.64 -18.15 0.39
CA CYS A 649 3.60 -17.25 1.04
C CYS A 649 3.10 -16.76 2.41
N ARG A 650 1.79 -16.54 2.59
CA ARG A 650 1.25 -16.16 3.92
C ARG A 650 1.47 -17.25 4.96
N GLY A 651 1.43 -18.52 4.56
CA GLY A 651 1.67 -19.65 5.46
C GLY A 651 3.07 -19.69 6.04
N ILE A 652 4.10 -19.32 5.26
CA ILE A 652 5.49 -19.31 5.73
C ILE A 652 5.81 -18.12 6.64
N LEU A 653 5.10 -16.99 6.49
CA LEU A 653 5.31 -15.79 7.33
C LEU A 653 5.09 -16.06 8.82
N THR A 654 4.11 -16.89 9.19
CA THR A 654 3.87 -17.24 10.61
C THR A 654 5.06 -18.00 11.21
N ALA A 655 5.66 -18.92 10.44
CA ALA A 655 6.83 -19.68 10.90
C ALA A 655 8.07 -18.77 11.05
N LEU A 656 8.29 -17.87 10.08
CA LEU A 656 9.37 -16.88 10.15
C LEU A 656 9.19 -15.92 11.33
N TYR A 657 7.96 -15.47 11.59
CA TYR A 657 7.65 -14.64 12.75
C TYR A 657 7.98 -15.35 14.07
N ALA A 658 7.56 -16.61 14.23
CA ALA A 658 7.86 -17.40 15.41
C ALA A 658 9.37 -17.60 15.61
N ALA A 659 10.10 -17.95 14.54
CA ALA A 659 11.54 -18.10 14.56
C ALA A 659 12.26 -16.80 14.94
N GLY A 660 11.84 -15.67 14.36
CA GLY A 660 12.40 -14.35 14.65
C GLY A 660 12.20 -13.91 16.10
N GLN A 661 11.02 -14.16 16.67
CA GLN A 661 10.73 -13.86 18.09
C GLN A 661 11.66 -14.62 19.03
N ILE A 662 11.99 -15.87 18.71
CA ILE A 662 12.70 -16.75 19.64
C ILE A 662 14.21 -16.65 19.46
N THR A 663 14.74 -16.43 18.25
CA THR A 663 16.20 -16.48 17.99
C THR A 663 16.96 -15.23 18.47
N THR A 664 16.30 -14.08 18.63
CA THR A 664 16.98 -12.77 18.80
C THR A 664 17.29 -12.34 20.24
N GLY A 665 17.14 -13.20 21.26
CA GLY A 665 17.21 -12.75 22.67
C GLY A 665 16.09 -11.75 23.04
N CYS A 666 15.11 -11.58 22.14
CA CYS A 666 13.92 -10.79 22.35
C CYS A 666 12.99 -11.56 23.31
N ILE A 667 12.84 -11.06 24.53
CA ILE A 667 11.94 -11.60 25.56
C ILE A 667 10.48 -11.40 25.14
N LYS A 668 10.17 -10.27 24.50
CA LYS A 668 8.81 -9.92 24.08
C LYS A 668 8.87 -8.99 22.87
N LEU A 669 8.20 -9.37 21.80
CA LEU A 669 7.91 -8.52 20.66
C LEU A 669 6.40 -8.28 20.61
N SER A 670 5.96 -7.04 20.81
CA SER A 670 4.57 -6.64 20.54
C SER A 670 4.50 -5.78 19.30
N LEU A 671 3.43 -5.96 18.53
CA LEU A 671 3.10 -5.13 17.38
C LEU A 671 1.78 -4.44 17.69
N GLU A 672 1.79 -3.12 17.72
CA GLU A 672 0.60 -2.27 17.85
C GLU A 672 0.26 -1.70 16.46
N GLY A 673 -0.87 -2.12 15.90
CA GLY A 673 -1.32 -1.72 14.57
C GLY A 673 -0.74 -2.53 13.41
N PHE A 674 -1.13 -2.20 12.18
CA PHE A 674 -0.66 -2.84 10.94
C PHE A 674 -0.41 -1.80 9.86
N GLY A 675 0.69 -1.92 9.12
CA GLY A 675 1.08 -0.96 8.08
C GLY A 675 1.79 0.28 8.63
N ILE A 676 1.80 1.37 7.87
CA ILE A 676 2.43 2.64 8.28
C ILE A 676 1.77 3.14 9.57
N GLY A 677 2.58 3.50 10.56
CA GLY A 677 2.20 3.85 11.93
C GLY A 677 2.23 2.68 12.90
N SER A 678 2.47 1.45 12.45
CA SER A 678 2.58 0.30 13.35
C SER A 678 3.82 0.40 14.23
N ILE A 679 3.65 0.15 15.53
CA ILE A 679 4.74 0.23 16.51
C ILE A 679 5.13 -1.18 16.92
N ARG A 680 6.39 -1.53 16.71
CA ARG A 680 7.02 -2.75 17.21
C ARG A 680 7.76 -2.43 18.49
N THR A 681 7.36 -3.04 19.59
CA THR A 681 8.08 -2.93 20.86
C THR A 681 8.93 -4.17 21.03
N PHE A 682 10.23 -3.98 21.11
CA PHE A 682 11.22 -5.03 21.35
C PHE A 682 11.66 -4.94 22.81
N CYS A 683 11.36 -5.97 23.58
CA CYS A 683 11.93 -6.19 24.90
C CYS A 683 12.97 -7.31 24.78
N TYR A 684 14.18 -7.11 25.27
CA TYR A 684 15.25 -8.10 25.25
C TYR A 684 15.96 -8.19 26.60
N GLU A 685 16.65 -9.30 26.83
CA GLU A 685 17.53 -9.51 27.99
C GLU A 685 18.97 -9.53 27.49
N TYR A 686 19.88 -8.84 28.17
CA TYR A 686 21.29 -8.92 27.82
C TYR A 686 21.80 -10.35 28.10
N ALA A 687 22.19 -11.06 27.06
CA ALA A 687 22.61 -12.46 27.15
C ALA A 687 24.05 -12.63 27.70
N PHE A 688 24.89 -11.61 27.55
CA PHE A 688 26.30 -11.58 27.94
C PHE A 688 26.76 -10.13 28.20
N GLY A 689 27.93 -9.94 28.79
CA GLY A 689 28.49 -8.62 29.11
C GLY A 689 28.09 -8.07 30.50
N PRO A 690 28.49 -6.82 30.83
CA PRO A 690 28.30 -6.23 32.15
C PRO A 690 26.83 -6.03 32.56
N HIS A 691 25.92 -5.94 31.58
CA HIS A 691 24.48 -5.81 31.80
C HIS A 691 23.73 -7.15 31.75
N LYS A 692 24.43 -8.29 31.76
CA LYS A 692 23.82 -9.63 31.63
C LYS A 692 22.66 -9.83 32.61
N GLY A 693 21.49 -10.21 32.10
CA GLY A 693 20.26 -10.39 32.86
C GLY A 693 19.39 -9.13 33.02
N GLU A 694 19.90 -7.96 32.64
CA GLU A 694 19.10 -6.74 32.59
C GLU A 694 18.15 -6.78 31.40
N ARG A 695 16.95 -6.21 31.58
CA ARG A 695 15.92 -6.11 30.55
C ARG A 695 15.92 -4.72 29.98
N TYR A 696 15.74 -4.65 28.68
CA TYR A 696 15.64 -3.38 27.99
C TYR A 696 14.54 -3.43 26.95
N GLU A 697 13.84 -2.31 26.80
CA GLU A 697 12.73 -2.14 25.86
C GLU A 697 12.99 -0.94 24.93
N PHE A 698 12.85 -1.14 23.62
CA PHE A 698 12.77 -0.05 22.65
C PHE A 698 11.60 -0.25 21.69
N THR A 699 11.20 0.84 21.04
CA THR A 699 10.11 0.81 20.06
C THR A 699 10.58 1.25 18.69
N GLU A 700 9.99 0.66 17.66
CA GLU A 700 10.15 1.04 16.27
C GLU A 700 8.80 1.33 15.66
N GLU A 701 8.61 2.53 15.16
CA GLU A 701 7.42 2.91 14.41
C GLU A 701 7.69 2.72 12.92
N LEU A 702 6.92 1.87 12.24
CA LEU A 702 6.97 1.73 10.78
C LEU A 702 6.44 3.02 10.17
N ILE A 703 7.34 3.88 9.70
CA ILE A 703 6.96 5.21 9.20
C ILE A 703 6.75 5.23 7.69
N GLU A 704 7.23 4.20 6.98
CA GLU A 704 7.18 4.16 5.52
C GLU A 704 7.27 2.70 5.04
N VAL A 705 6.40 2.32 4.12
CA VAL A 705 6.51 1.07 3.35
C VAL A 705 6.52 1.43 1.88
N ASP A 706 7.65 1.20 1.23
CA ASP A 706 7.78 1.35 -0.21
C ASP A 706 7.85 -0.04 -0.85
N ALA A 707 6.67 -0.57 -1.16
CA ALA A 707 6.53 -1.89 -1.77
C ALA A 707 7.16 -1.98 -3.17
N ALA A 708 7.34 -0.85 -3.88
CA ALA A 708 7.96 -0.84 -5.20
C ALA A 708 9.48 -1.00 -5.11
N ASN A 709 10.08 -0.44 -4.07
CA ASN A 709 11.52 -0.55 -3.78
C ASN A 709 11.85 -1.64 -2.74
N TYR A 710 10.88 -2.49 -2.40
CA TYR A 710 11.00 -3.54 -1.38
C TYR A 710 11.61 -3.00 -0.08
N SER A 711 11.19 -1.80 0.34
CA SER A 711 11.77 -1.11 1.48
C SER A 711 10.77 -0.77 2.56
N MET A 712 11.26 -0.76 3.79
CA MET A 712 10.52 -0.38 4.98
C MET A 712 11.43 0.51 5.83
N SER A 713 10.93 1.68 6.22
CA SER A 713 11.62 2.61 7.10
C SER A 713 10.99 2.59 8.48
N PHE A 714 11.81 2.45 9.51
CA PHE A 714 11.40 2.38 10.90
C PHE A 714 12.04 3.52 11.69
N ARG A 715 11.22 4.30 12.39
CA ARG A 715 11.70 5.29 13.36
C ARG A 715 11.94 4.57 14.68
N VAL A 716 13.18 4.53 15.12
CA VAL A 716 13.58 3.95 16.41
C VAL A 716 13.33 4.99 17.50
N ARG A 717 12.67 4.58 18.58
CA ARG A 717 12.40 5.38 19.77
C ARG A 717 13.02 4.67 20.97
N ARG A 718 14.00 5.33 21.58
CA ARG A 718 14.78 4.84 22.72
C ARG A 718 14.48 5.71 23.96
N PRO A 719 13.92 5.16 25.04
CA PRO A 719 13.62 5.93 26.25
C PRO A 719 14.85 6.53 26.93
N ASP A 720 15.99 5.87 26.81
CA ASP A 720 17.30 6.26 27.34
C ASP A 720 18.05 7.29 26.48
N TYR A 721 17.62 7.46 25.22
CA TYR A 721 18.10 8.51 24.32
C TYR A 721 16.92 9.26 23.69
N PRO A 722 16.17 10.07 24.49
CA PRO A 722 14.92 10.70 24.05
C PRO A 722 15.11 11.70 22.90
N ASP A 723 16.32 12.26 22.75
CA ASP A 723 16.67 13.20 21.68
C ASP A 723 17.20 12.50 20.41
N MET A 724 17.34 11.17 20.45
CA MET A 724 17.80 10.39 19.30
C MET A 724 16.67 10.28 18.26
N MET A 725 16.83 11.03 17.16
CA MET A 725 16.06 10.81 15.96
C MET A 725 16.80 9.80 15.09
N ALA A 726 16.46 8.52 15.15
CA ALA A 726 17.03 7.49 14.29
C ALA A 726 15.95 6.84 13.41
N VAL A 727 16.26 6.73 12.12
CA VAL A 727 15.43 6.04 11.12
C VAL A 727 16.30 4.99 10.46
N GLY A 728 15.92 3.72 10.61
CA GLY A 728 16.53 2.59 9.90
C GLY A 728 15.66 2.21 8.72
N THR A 729 16.20 2.29 7.50
CA THR A 729 15.53 1.81 6.28
C THR A 729 16.18 0.53 5.83
N THR A 730 15.42 -0.56 5.82
CA THR A 730 15.76 -1.82 5.15
C THR A 730 15.18 -1.79 3.74
N ALA A 731 15.99 -1.98 2.70
CA ALA A 731 15.53 -2.05 1.31
C ALA A 731 16.21 -3.19 0.54
N LEU A 732 15.57 -3.62 -0.54
CA LEU A 732 16.07 -4.64 -1.45
C LEU A 732 16.39 -3.95 -2.79
N GLU A 733 17.68 -3.73 -3.06
CA GLU A 733 18.18 -3.01 -4.23
C GLU A 733 18.50 -3.99 -5.38
N TYR A 734 17.88 -3.79 -6.54
CA TYR A 734 18.20 -4.57 -7.74
C TYR A 734 19.55 -4.11 -8.33
N VAL A 735 20.48 -5.05 -8.49
CA VAL A 735 21.85 -4.78 -8.96
C VAL A 735 22.20 -5.54 -10.25
N GLY A 736 21.21 -6.17 -10.88
CA GLY A 736 21.35 -6.81 -12.19
C GLY A 736 20.54 -8.11 -12.30
N PRO A 737 20.60 -8.79 -13.46
CA PRO A 737 19.86 -10.02 -13.70
C PRO A 737 20.21 -11.07 -12.63
N ASN A 738 19.19 -11.53 -11.90
CA ASN A 738 19.26 -12.49 -10.80
C ASN A 738 20.10 -12.05 -9.58
N LYS A 739 20.30 -10.74 -9.39
CA LYS A 739 21.03 -10.20 -8.23
C LYS A 739 20.25 -9.05 -7.58
N THR A 740 19.94 -9.24 -6.32
CA THR A 740 19.36 -8.22 -5.44
C THR A 740 20.23 -8.12 -4.19
N ARG A 741 20.43 -6.91 -3.69
CA ARG A 741 21.25 -6.59 -2.52
C ARG A 741 20.35 -6.06 -1.43
N PHE A 742 20.41 -6.67 -0.25
CA PHE A 742 19.79 -6.09 0.93
C PHE A 742 20.63 -4.91 1.40
N ILE A 743 20.04 -3.73 1.52
CA ILE A 743 20.70 -2.53 1.99
C ILE A 743 19.99 -2.03 3.25
N TRP A 744 20.77 -1.77 4.28
CA TRP A 744 20.30 -1.10 5.48
C TRP A 744 20.93 0.29 5.54
N ARG A 745 20.09 1.31 5.75
CA ARG A 745 20.52 2.71 5.83
C ARG A 745 19.97 3.31 7.11
N ALA A 746 20.85 3.69 8.04
CA ALA A 746 20.47 4.53 9.16
C ALA A 746 20.62 6.01 8.82
N LYS A 747 19.62 6.81 9.18
CA LYS A 747 19.70 8.27 9.24
C LYS A 747 19.32 8.71 10.63
N GLY A 748 20.16 9.54 11.26
CA GLY A 748 19.79 10.15 12.52
C GLY A 748 20.67 11.29 12.97
N ASN A 749 20.23 11.97 14.02
CA ASN A 749 21.01 13.02 14.68
C ASN A 749 22.29 12.40 15.26
N ARG A 750 23.42 13.10 15.14
CA ARG A 750 24.68 12.64 15.72
C ARG A 750 24.55 12.67 17.24
N LEU A 751 24.69 11.52 17.89
CA LEU A 751 24.79 11.48 19.35
C LEU A 751 26.12 12.14 19.78
N PRO A 752 26.19 12.73 20.98
CA PRO A 752 27.45 13.14 21.61
C PRO A 752 28.49 12.02 21.57
N GLU A 753 29.77 12.35 21.38
CA GLU A 753 30.86 11.36 21.23
C GLU A 753 30.91 10.33 22.37
N GLU A 754 30.63 10.77 23.60
CA GLU A 754 30.60 9.93 24.78
C GLU A 754 29.47 8.89 24.74
N GLN A 755 28.29 9.28 24.24
CA GLN A 755 27.15 8.38 24.03
C GLN A 755 27.35 7.48 22.81
N MET A 756 28.00 7.97 21.75
CA MET A 756 28.38 7.16 20.58
C MET A 756 29.36 6.04 20.96
N LYS A 757 30.30 6.32 21.87
CA LYS A 757 31.27 5.34 22.32
C LYS A 757 30.62 4.21 23.12
N VAL A 758 29.75 4.56 24.06
CA VAL A 758 28.94 3.59 24.82
C VAL A 758 28.02 2.78 23.89
N LEU A 759 27.32 3.44 22.98
CA LEU A 759 26.43 2.79 22.02
C LEU A 759 27.20 1.84 21.06
N ALA A 760 28.42 2.20 20.66
CA ALA A 760 29.23 1.37 19.77
C ALA A 760 29.84 0.16 20.49
N GLU A 761 30.51 0.38 21.63
CA GLU A 761 31.32 -0.63 22.34
C GLU A 761 30.47 -1.55 23.22
N GLU A 762 29.35 -1.07 23.78
CA GLU A 762 28.56 -1.83 24.77
C GLU A 762 27.22 -2.33 24.23
N ASP A 763 26.75 -1.83 23.07
CA ASP A 763 25.39 -2.09 22.57
C ASP A 763 25.32 -2.57 21.11
N LEU A 764 25.89 -1.83 20.16
CA LEU A 764 25.83 -2.16 18.74
C LEU A 764 26.83 -3.25 18.33
N GLU A 765 28.08 -3.21 18.78
CA GLU A 765 29.06 -4.28 18.51
C GLU A 765 28.55 -5.66 18.97
N PRO A 766 28.10 -5.85 20.22
CA PRO A 766 27.73 -7.18 20.69
C PRO A 766 26.46 -7.75 20.00
N ARG A 767 25.58 -6.87 19.47
CA ARG A 767 24.34 -7.25 18.77
C ARG A 767 24.48 -7.43 17.27
N PHE A 768 25.27 -6.57 16.64
CA PHE A 768 25.33 -6.46 15.19
C PHE A 768 26.69 -6.85 14.62
N SER A 769 27.78 -6.95 15.40
CA SER A 769 29.08 -7.39 14.85
C SER A 769 29.02 -8.81 14.32
N GLY A 770 28.29 -9.73 14.96
CA GLY A 770 28.11 -11.07 14.40
C GLY A 770 27.32 -11.08 13.08
N LEU A 771 26.32 -10.21 12.95
CA LEU A 771 25.50 -10.08 11.73
C LEU A 771 26.27 -9.35 10.62
N ILE A 772 27.02 -8.31 10.96
CA ILE A 772 27.80 -7.48 10.04
C ILE A 772 29.08 -8.21 9.60
N GLU A 773 29.79 -8.93 10.47
CA GLU A 773 30.93 -9.77 10.10
C GLU A 773 30.52 -11.00 9.28
N ALA A 774 29.36 -11.59 9.56
CA ALA A 774 28.80 -12.67 8.72
C ALA A 774 28.38 -12.15 7.34
N ILE A 775 27.81 -10.94 7.26
CA ILE A 775 27.49 -10.27 6.00
C ILE A 775 28.78 -9.83 5.26
N ALA A 776 29.80 -9.34 5.96
CA ALA A 776 31.06 -8.89 5.38
C ALA A 776 31.93 -10.06 4.88
N LYS A 777 31.95 -11.21 5.58
CA LYS A 777 32.60 -12.45 5.11
C LYS A 777 31.91 -13.11 3.92
N GLN A 778 30.70 -12.68 3.55
CA GLN A 778 29.97 -13.15 2.37
C GLN A 778 30.03 -12.17 1.17
N VAL A 779 30.86 -11.11 1.23
CA VAL A 779 30.91 -10.03 0.22
C VAL A 779 32.26 -9.90 -0.52
N GLU A 780 33.24 -10.78 -0.29
CA GLU A 780 34.17 -11.19 -1.37
C GLU A 780 33.57 -12.38 -2.11
#